data_AF-A0A955CHE8-F1
#
_entry.id   AF-A0A955CHE8-F1
#
_cell.length_a   1.000
_cell.length_b   1.000
_cell.length_c   1.000
_cell.angle_alpha   90.00
_cell.angle_beta   90.00
_cell.angle_gamma   90.00
#
_symmetry.space_group_name_H-M   'P 1'
#
loop_
_entity.id
_entity.type
_entity.pdbx_description
1 polymer ?
#
loop_
_entity_poly.entity_id
_entity_poly.type
_entity_poly.pdbx_seq_one_letter_code
_entity_poly.pdbx_strand_id
1 'polypeptide(L)'
;TSGSAALSDPIVYGYFEEPTPGSPNGAAFVGVVADTKFSVDRGFFSDPISVAISSETPEAMIVYTLDGSTPLVDAQLNVSNGFVYGAPLSISNTTTLRAAAFKQGYLSTNVDSQTYLFLDDVIQQTRESTLADGFPATWGSRSSDYGLDPDVVGPNDRFGGLYVNQIKDSLLAVPSLSITIDNADFFGPSGIYANPTGQGIGWERAASAELIYPDGAQGFQIDAGLRIAGAASRVLSLKNGLRLLFKDEYGDAKLNYAWFGDGVDQFDTIVLRPHFNDGWGWDGALGDPAYVRDQWFRDTQAAMGNPSSRGSLVHLYVNGLYWGLYNPSERPDASYWAEHFGGDKSQYDVMVADSVHDGDGAAYSTMISLAQAVVSAAPADRFAAYQRLQGNLPDGTQDPLQDDYLDVVNYIDYMILNHYGGNNDWPDRNWYAARLRGSESDGFRFVAWDSEIALDLSDRTSLFENNLGKNSGAAQAYGILRNYDEFRLQFADRIHAHLFNEGALYVDPSDPQYDPAHPQSNIPAARLAELADKVSEAIVAESARWGDAKVSRPLTYANWQAEINWLTRVYFNSRHNTFLNQLRGDGLYTTFRAPEFSQPGGTVPQGYELSMLASPGTIYYTLDGETDPRVIGGEVNPSDAVRVYNGAIPLTGDVIVRARLRTDSGQWSGLVEASFSVLPQTQGDYDRN
;
A
#
# COMPACT_ATOMS: atom_id res chain seq x y z
N THR A 1 2.47 27.54 -46.01
CA THR A 1 1.67 26.61 -46.82
C THR A 1 1.59 25.28 -46.09
N SER A 2 0.58 25.12 -45.25
CA SER A 2 0.24 23.84 -44.61
C SER A 2 -0.36 22.93 -45.67
N GLY A 3 0.43 21.99 -46.18
CA GLY A 3 -0.08 20.95 -47.06
C GLY A 3 -1.01 20.04 -46.27
N SER A 4 -2.29 19.96 -46.64
CA SER A 4 -3.17 18.91 -46.15
C SER A 4 -2.62 17.58 -46.66
N ALA A 5 -2.15 16.71 -45.76
CA ALA A 5 -1.91 15.32 -46.11
C ALA A 5 -3.28 14.70 -46.42
N ALA A 6 -3.55 14.45 -47.70
CA ALA A 6 -4.74 13.70 -48.10
C ALA A 6 -4.47 12.21 -47.83
N LEU A 7 -5.39 11.54 -47.14
CA LEU A 7 -5.39 10.08 -47.05
C LEU A 7 -5.58 9.53 -48.47
N SER A 8 -4.56 8.87 -49.01
CA SER A 8 -4.64 8.15 -50.29
C SER A 8 -5.11 6.73 -50.05
N ASP A 9 -5.82 6.14 -51.02
CA ASP A 9 -6.13 4.71 -50.98
C ASP A 9 -4.83 3.89 -50.86
N PRO A 10 -4.80 2.88 -49.97
CA PRO A 10 -3.61 2.09 -49.75
C PRO A 10 -3.27 1.26 -51.00
N ILE A 11 -2.02 1.33 -51.44
CA ILE A 11 -1.51 0.55 -52.58
C ILE A 11 -1.49 -0.95 -52.22
N VAL A 12 -1.31 -1.27 -50.93
CA VAL A 12 -1.29 -2.61 -50.35
C VAL A 12 -1.90 -2.54 -48.94
N TYR A 13 -2.76 -3.50 -48.59
CA TYR A 13 -3.22 -3.70 -47.21
C TYR A 13 -2.20 -4.52 -46.44
N GLY A 14 -1.89 -4.12 -45.21
CA GLY A 14 -0.99 -4.87 -44.34
C GLY A 14 -0.90 -4.26 -42.95
N TYR A 15 -0.13 -4.93 -42.10
CA TYR A 15 0.17 -4.53 -40.73
C TYR A 15 1.49 -3.78 -40.68
N PHE A 16 1.67 -2.95 -39.65
CA PHE A 16 2.92 -2.22 -39.40
C PHE A 16 3.32 -2.46 -37.95
N GLU A 17 4.62 -2.59 -37.73
CA GLU A 17 5.21 -2.79 -36.40
C GLU A 17 5.09 -1.51 -35.56
N GLU A 18 5.47 -0.38 -36.14
CA GLU A 18 5.52 0.91 -35.44
C GLU A 18 4.44 1.88 -35.95
N PRO A 19 3.69 2.55 -35.06
CA PRO A 19 2.76 3.60 -35.45
C PRO A 19 3.53 4.85 -35.94
N THR A 20 3.18 5.36 -37.12
CA THR A 20 3.82 6.55 -37.72
C THR A 20 2.85 7.72 -37.90
N PRO A 21 2.23 8.27 -36.83
CA PRO A 21 1.26 9.34 -36.94
C PRO A 21 1.87 10.59 -37.60
N GLY A 22 1.20 11.09 -38.64
CA GLY A 22 1.63 12.28 -39.39
C GLY A 22 2.83 12.07 -40.32
N SER A 23 3.35 10.84 -40.46
CA SER A 23 4.45 10.47 -41.34
C SER A 23 4.08 9.26 -42.23
N PRO A 24 4.79 9.01 -43.35
CA PRO A 24 4.57 7.80 -44.15
C PRO A 24 4.86 6.52 -43.36
N ASN A 25 4.00 5.50 -43.52
CA ASN A 25 4.19 4.18 -42.91
C ASN A 25 5.41 3.45 -43.50
N GLY A 26 6.00 2.55 -42.69
CA GLY A 26 7.13 1.71 -43.08
C GLY A 26 6.75 0.52 -43.96
N ALA A 27 7.55 -0.55 -43.90
CA ALA A 27 7.26 -1.80 -44.61
C ALA A 27 6.00 -2.47 -44.03
N ALA A 28 5.12 -2.96 -44.90
CA ALA A 28 3.89 -3.64 -44.49
C ALA A 28 4.11 -5.16 -44.38
N PHE A 29 3.52 -5.76 -43.35
CA PHE A 29 3.46 -7.20 -43.13
C PHE A 29 2.14 -7.77 -43.64
N VAL A 30 2.15 -8.99 -44.18
CA VAL A 30 0.95 -9.62 -44.76
C VAL A 30 -0.02 -10.16 -43.70
N GLY A 31 0.43 -10.27 -42.46
CA GLY A 31 -0.33 -10.79 -41.32
C GLY A 31 0.46 -10.70 -40.02
N VAL A 32 -0.18 -11.09 -38.92
CA VAL A 32 0.45 -11.28 -37.61
C VAL A 32 0.49 -12.78 -37.32
N VAL A 33 1.62 -13.27 -36.79
CA VAL A 33 1.73 -14.65 -36.33
C VAL A 33 0.79 -14.83 -35.12
N ALA A 34 0.02 -15.92 -35.13
CA ALA A 34 -0.84 -16.29 -34.02
C ALA A 34 -0.01 -16.65 -32.78
N ASP A 35 -0.50 -16.20 -31.65
CA ASP A 35 0.20 -16.24 -30.37
C ASP A 35 0.67 -17.63 -29.94
N THR A 36 1.70 -17.70 -29.09
CA THR A 36 2.20 -19.00 -28.65
C THR A 36 1.31 -19.60 -27.56
N LYS A 37 1.19 -20.93 -27.55
CA LYS A 37 0.43 -21.67 -26.54
C LYS A 37 1.28 -22.78 -25.96
N PHE A 38 1.27 -22.88 -24.64
CA PHE A 38 1.97 -23.91 -23.88
C PHE A 38 0.97 -24.98 -23.45
N SER A 39 1.36 -26.25 -23.55
CA SER A 39 0.50 -27.38 -23.14
C SER A 39 0.37 -27.52 -21.62
N VAL A 40 1.26 -26.90 -20.86
CA VAL A 40 1.27 -26.86 -19.40
C VAL A 40 1.48 -25.40 -19.00
N ASP A 41 0.57 -24.87 -18.18
CA ASP A 41 0.65 -23.50 -17.67
C ASP A 41 1.66 -23.40 -16.52
N ARG A 42 2.10 -22.17 -16.20
CA ARG A 42 2.94 -21.84 -15.04
C ARG A 42 2.35 -22.41 -13.75
N GLY A 43 3.21 -22.66 -12.77
CA GLY A 43 2.75 -23.21 -11.49
C GLY A 43 3.81 -23.94 -10.71
N PHE A 44 3.35 -24.66 -9.69
CA PHE A 44 4.16 -25.51 -8.84
C PHE A 44 4.07 -26.97 -9.26
N PHE A 45 5.23 -27.64 -9.34
CA PHE A 45 5.34 -29.03 -9.81
C PHE A 45 6.25 -29.84 -8.89
N SER A 46 5.89 -31.11 -8.68
CA SER A 46 6.69 -32.09 -7.93
C SER A 46 7.34 -33.14 -8.82
N ASP A 47 6.76 -33.40 -9.99
CA ASP A 47 7.22 -34.40 -10.95
C ASP A 47 7.64 -33.73 -12.28
N PRO A 48 8.62 -34.28 -13.01
CA PRO A 48 8.99 -33.77 -14.32
C PRO A 48 7.79 -33.68 -15.27
N ILE A 49 7.69 -32.56 -15.98
CA ILE A 49 6.62 -32.28 -16.95
C ILE A 49 7.16 -32.23 -18.38
N SER A 50 6.28 -32.49 -19.34
CA SER A 50 6.57 -32.35 -20.77
C SER A 50 5.75 -31.20 -21.35
N VAL A 51 6.44 -30.14 -21.76
CA VAL A 51 5.82 -28.89 -22.23
C VAL A 51 5.94 -28.79 -23.74
N ALA A 52 4.80 -28.81 -24.42
CA ALA A 52 4.71 -28.52 -25.85
C ALA A 52 4.37 -27.05 -26.08
N ILE A 53 5.05 -26.42 -27.05
CA ILE A 53 4.78 -25.06 -27.52
C ILE A 53 4.14 -25.15 -28.91
N SER A 54 3.13 -24.33 -29.18
CA SER A 54 2.42 -24.33 -30.45
C SER A 54 2.05 -22.91 -30.88
N SER A 55 1.82 -22.73 -32.19
CA SER A 55 1.22 -21.52 -32.77
C SER A 55 0.18 -21.97 -33.80
N GLU A 56 -0.95 -21.29 -33.87
CA GLU A 56 -2.00 -21.58 -34.86
C GLU A 56 -1.61 -21.15 -36.28
N THR A 57 -0.52 -20.39 -36.44
CA THR A 57 0.00 -20.01 -37.75
C THR A 57 0.78 -21.16 -38.38
N PRO A 58 0.30 -21.73 -39.52
CA PRO A 58 1.01 -22.81 -40.18
C PRO A 58 2.41 -22.36 -40.60
N GLU A 59 3.39 -23.25 -40.40
CA GLU A 59 4.79 -23.04 -40.76
C GLU A 59 5.49 -21.89 -40.01
N ALA A 60 4.90 -21.38 -38.92
CA ALA A 60 5.62 -20.48 -38.03
C ALA A 60 6.75 -21.24 -37.32
N MET A 61 7.91 -20.62 -37.23
CA MET A 61 9.05 -21.10 -36.46
C MET A 61 8.93 -20.58 -35.04
N ILE A 62 8.94 -21.47 -34.06
CA ILE A 62 8.94 -21.10 -32.64
C ILE A 62 10.38 -21.14 -32.13
N VAL A 63 10.81 -20.08 -31.44
CA VAL A 63 12.12 -19.99 -30.78
C VAL A 63 11.90 -19.76 -29.30
N TYR A 64 12.69 -20.42 -28.45
CA TYR A 64 12.59 -20.31 -27.00
C TYR A 64 13.94 -20.08 -26.32
N THR A 65 13.90 -19.54 -25.11
CA THR A 65 15.05 -19.33 -24.22
C THR A 65 14.73 -19.86 -22.82
N LEU A 66 15.79 -20.18 -22.06
CA LEU A 66 15.71 -20.72 -20.69
C LEU A 66 16.53 -19.90 -19.68
N ASP A 67 17.13 -18.81 -20.12
CA ASP A 67 18.07 -17.97 -19.36
C ASP A 67 17.52 -16.55 -19.11
N GLY A 68 16.21 -16.37 -19.32
CA GLY A 68 15.51 -15.10 -19.17
C GLY A 68 15.68 -14.12 -20.34
N SER A 69 16.59 -14.37 -21.28
CA SER A 69 16.79 -13.51 -22.46
C SER A 69 15.64 -13.62 -23.47
N THR A 70 15.44 -12.60 -24.31
CA THR A 70 14.37 -12.61 -25.33
C THR A 70 14.75 -13.52 -26.52
N PRO A 71 13.89 -14.48 -26.94
CA PRO A 71 14.14 -15.24 -28.18
C PRO A 71 14.12 -14.31 -29.40
N LEU A 72 15.15 -14.39 -30.25
CA LEU A 72 15.34 -13.47 -31.38
C LEU A 72 15.76 -14.18 -32.66
N VAL A 73 15.30 -13.63 -33.78
CA VAL A 73 15.70 -14.02 -35.14
C VAL A 73 16.08 -12.78 -35.94
N ASP A 74 16.91 -12.95 -36.97
CA ASP A 74 17.13 -11.89 -37.97
C ASP A 74 15.99 -11.84 -39.02
N ALA A 75 16.07 -10.86 -39.92
CA ALA A 75 15.07 -10.68 -40.99
C ALA A 75 15.01 -11.83 -42.02
N GLN A 76 15.91 -12.80 -41.93
CA GLN A 76 15.95 -14.03 -42.74
C GLN A 76 15.56 -15.27 -41.94
N LEU A 77 15.03 -15.10 -40.72
CA LEU A 77 14.67 -16.15 -39.76
C LEU A 77 15.86 -17.00 -39.29
N ASN A 78 17.09 -16.49 -39.33
CA ASN A 78 18.18 -17.14 -38.61
C ASN A 78 18.08 -16.79 -37.13
N VAL A 79 18.11 -17.79 -36.26
CA VAL A 79 18.07 -17.58 -34.81
C VAL A 79 19.33 -16.83 -34.37
N SER A 80 19.14 -15.63 -33.82
CA SER A 80 20.20 -14.80 -33.24
C SER A 80 20.28 -14.97 -31.72
N ASN A 81 19.17 -15.36 -31.06
CA ASN A 81 19.15 -15.74 -29.66
C ASN A 81 18.08 -16.82 -29.36
N GLY A 82 18.45 -17.84 -28.58
CA GLY A 82 17.57 -18.96 -28.22
C GLY A 82 17.71 -20.21 -29.08
N PHE A 83 16.73 -21.11 -28.98
CA PHE A 83 16.70 -22.42 -29.61
C PHE A 83 15.42 -22.61 -30.42
N VAL A 84 15.53 -23.20 -31.62
CA VAL A 84 14.34 -23.57 -32.40
C VAL A 84 13.60 -24.70 -31.69
N TYR A 85 12.32 -24.49 -31.42
CA TYR A 85 11.45 -25.51 -30.84
C TYR A 85 11.07 -26.56 -31.91
N GLY A 86 11.31 -27.84 -31.61
CA GLY A 86 11.01 -28.95 -32.52
C GLY A 86 10.34 -30.16 -31.87
N ALA A 87 10.36 -30.26 -30.54
CA ALA A 87 9.74 -31.33 -29.77
C ALA A 87 9.43 -30.84 -28.35
N PRO A 88 8.48 -31.46 -27.63
CA PRO A 88 8.16 -31.09 -26.26
C PRO A 88 9.40 -31.07 -25.35
N LEU A 89 9.51 -30.05 -24.51
CA LEU A 89 10.60 -29.85 -23.56
C LEU A 89 10.33 -30.65 -22.28
N SER A 90 11.34 -31.38 -21.80
CA SER A 90 11.28 -32.05 -20.49
C SER A 90 11.79 -31.09 -19.42
N ILE A 91 10.92 -30.66 -18.51
CA ILE A 91 11.25 -29.74 -17.41
C ILE A 91 11.16 -30.52 -16.11
N SER A 92 12.26 -30.60 -15.37
CA SER A 92 12.39 -31.40 -14.14
C SER A 92 12.84 -30.61 -12.92
N ASN A 93 13.07 -29.32 -13.09
CA ASN A 93 13.59 -28.39 -12.09
C ASN A 93 13.06 -26.99 -12.40
N THR A 94 13.26 -26.05 -11.47
CA THR A 94 12.74 -24.70 -11.59
C THR A 94 13.28 -24.04 -12.85
N THR A 95 12.37 -23.60 -13.73
CA THR A 95 12.71 -23.14 -15.08
C THR A 95 11.81 -21.97 -15.47
N THR A 96 12.43 -20.90 -15.97
CA THR A 96 11.74 -19.84 -16.71
C THR A 96 11.87 -20.14 -18.20
N LEU A 97 10.73 -20.29 -18.89
CA LEU A 97 10.68 -20.58 -20.31
C LEU A 97 10.04 -19.40 -21.04
N ARG A 98 10.78 -18.78 -21.97
CA ARG A 98 10.24 -17.73 -22.84
C ARG A 98 10.17 -18.22 -24.27
N ALA A 99 9.11 -17.89 -25.01
CA ALA A 99 8.97 -18.27 -26.41
C ALA A 99 8.33 -17.17 -27.26
N ALA A 100 8.70 -17.13 -28.53
CA ALA A 100 8.03 -16.32 -29.56
C ALA A 100 7.98 -17.09 -30.88
N ALA A 101 6.98 -16.78 -31.71
CA ALA A 101 6.79 -17.39 -33.03
C ALA A 101 7.03 -16.38 -34.15
N PHE A 102 7.74 -16.85 -35.19
CA PHE A 102 8.25 -16.05 -36.29
C PHE A 102 7.84 -16.63 -37.64
N LYS A 103 7.52 -15.78 -38.59
CA LYS A 103 7.25 -16.18 -39.98
C LYS A 103 7.63 -15.08 -40.95
N GLN A 104 8.28 -15.45 -42.06
CA GLN A 104 8.77 -14.50 -43.06
C GLN A 104 7.61 -13.67 -43.61
N GLY A 105 7.72 -12.34 -43.55
CA GLY A 105 6.71 -11.41 -44.05
C GLY A 105 5.52 -11.18 -43.11
N TYR A 106 5.52 -11.77 -41.91
CA TYR A 106 4.52 -11.55 -40.86
C TYR A 106 5.16 -10.80 -39.69
N LEU A 107 4.35 -10.07 -38.93
CA LEU A 107 4.73 -9.61 -37.60
C LEU A 107 4.87 -10.83 -36.69
N SER A 108 5.95 -10.92 -35.92
CA SER A 108 6.12 -11.96 -34.91
C SER A 108 5.12 -11.78 -33.76
N THR A 109 4.98 -12.82 -32.93
CA THR A 109 4.26 -12.69 -31.66
C THR A 109 5.04 -11.79 -30.70
N ASN A 110 4.37 -11.35 -29.64
CA ASN A 110 5.03 -10.99 -28.39
C ASN A 110 5.78 -12.19 -27.79
N VAL A 111 6.47 -11.99 -26.68
CA VAL A 111 7.17 -13.05 -25.97
C VAL A 111 6.30 -13.54 -24.82
N ASP A 112 5.89 -14.80 -24.89
CA ASP A 112 5.19 -15.43 -23.78
C ASP A 112 6.19 -16.06 -22.82
N SER A 113 5.96 -15.87 -21.53
CA SER A 113 6.78 -16.45 -20.46
C SER A 113 5.97 -17.40 -19.60
N GLN A 114 6.59 -18.51 -19.19
CA GLN A 114 6.04 -19.51 -18.27
C GLN A 114 7.11 -19.88 -17.23
N THR A 115 6.82 -19.67 -15.94
CA THR A 115 7.65 -20.14 -14.83
C THR A 115 7.09 -21.43 -14.23
N TYR A 116 7.93 -22.47 -14.22
CA TYR A 116 7.63 -23.75 -13.58
C TYR A 116 8.48 -23.85 -12.31
N LEU A 117 7.85 -23.86 -11.13
CA LEU A 117 8.52 -23.88 -9.82
C LEU A 117 8.56 -25.31 -9.26
N PHE A 118 9.76 -25.80 -8.95
CA PHE A 118 9.97 -27.11 -8.31
C PHE A 118 10.55 -26.90 -6.93
N LEU A 119 9.76 -27.07 -5.87
CA LEU A 119 10.22 -26.73 -4.52
C LEU A 119 11.40 -27.58 -4.04
N ASP A 120 11.52 -28.83 -4.51
CA ASP A 120 12.69 -29.67 -4.23
C ASP A 120 13.99 -29.12 -4.83
N ASP A 121 13.89 -28.34 -5.90
CA ASP A 121 15.00 -27.61 -6.51
C ASP A 121 15.24 -26.28 -5.79
N VAL A 122 14.18 -25.52 -5.49
CA VAL A 122 14.26 -24.23 -4.78
C VAL A 122 14.96 -24.36 -3.43
N ILE A 123 14.64 -25.40 -2.65
CA ILE A 123 15.27 -25.59 -1.32
C ILE A 123 16.74 -26.03 -1.39
N GLN A 124 17.24 -26.41 -2.57
CA GLN A 124 18.64 -26.73 -2.82
C GLN A 124 19.44 -25.55 -3.37
N GLN A 125 18.81 -24.37 -3.51
CA GLN A 125 19.47 -23.16 -3.96
C GLN A 125 20.65 -22.83 -3.04
N THR A 126 21.85 -22.89 -3.59
CA THR A 126 23.10 -22.49 -2.93
C THR A 126 23.82 -21.46 -3.78
N ARG A 127 24.81 -20.79 -3.20
CA ARG A 127 25.71 -19.94 -4.00
C ARG A 127 26.41 -20.74 -5.08
N GLU A 128 26.87 -21.95 -4.77
CA GLU A 128 27.59 -22.82 -5.70
C GLU A 128 26.70 -23.27 -6.87
N SER A 129 25.46 -23.71 -6.60
CA SER A 129 24.53 -24.11 -7.67
C SER A 129 24.18 -22.92 -8.56
N THR A 130 23.90 -21.76 -7.96
CA THR A 130 23.56 -20.54 -8.70
C THR A 130 24.70 -20.10 -9.65
N LEU A 131 25.97 -20.22 -9.22
CA LEU A 131 27.10 -19.94 -10.12
C LEU A 131 27.26 -20.99 -11.22
N ALA A 132 26.96 -22.26 -10.93
CA ALA A 132 27.00 -23.34 -11.91
C ALA A 132 25.93 -23.15 -13.00
N ASP A 133 24.79 -22.54 -12.64
CA ASP A 133 23.70 -22.18 -13.55
C ASP A 133 23.99 -20.91 -14.38
N GLY A 134 25.18 -20.32 -14.24
CA GLY A 134 25.66 -19.23 -15.09
C GLY A 134 25.38 -17.82 -14.55
N PHE A 135 24.84 -17.69 -13.33
CA PHE A 135 24.69 -16.39 -12.68
C PHE A 135 26.05 -15.83 -12.21
N PRO A 136 26.22 -14.50 -12.17
CA PRO A 136 27.52 -13.90 -11.88
C PRO A 136 27.86 -13.94 -10.39
N ALA A 137 29.15 -14.06 -10.07
CA ALA A 137 29.67 -14.08 -8.70
C ALA A 137 29.60 -12.74 -7.95
N THR A 138 29.25 -11.67 -8.66
CA THR A 138 29.06 -10.33 -8.10
C THR A 138 27.87 -9.64 -8.75
N TRP A 139 27.24 -8.73 -8.01
CA TRP A 139 26.23 -7.81 -8.51
C TRP A 139 26.87 -6.43 -8.64
N GLY A 140 27.52 -6.21 -9.78
CA GLY A 140 28.38 -5.05 -9.96
C GLY A 140 29.57 -5.11 -9.01
N SER A 141 29.70 -4.10 -8.13
CA SER A 141 30.76 -4.03 -7.12
C SER A 141 30.46 -4.81 -5.83
N ARG A 142 29.26 -5.37 -5.67
CA ARG A 142 28.82 -6.08 -4.45
C ARG A 142 29.04 -7.58 -4.63
N SER A 143 29.57 -8.25 -3.60
CA SER A 143 29.56 -9.72 -3.57
C SER A 143 28.11 -10.20 -3.66
N SER A 144 27.86 -11.21 -4.50
CA SER A 144 26.52 -11.81 -4.58
C SER A 144 26.22 -12.60 -3.32
N ASP A 145 24.98 -12.49 -2.86
CA ASP A 145 24.41 -13.30 -1.81
C ASP A 145 23.34 -14.16 -2.47
N TYR A 146 23.63 -15.45 -2.67
CA TYR A 146 22.71 -16.40 -3.28
C TYR A 146 22.52 -17.57 -2.34
N GLY A 147 21.37 -18.22 -2.47
CA GLY A 147 21.07 -19.44 -1.75
C GLY A 147 20.20 -19.24 -0.53
N LEU A 148 19.71 -20.36 -0.03
CA LEU A 148 19.13 -20.46 1.30
C LEU A 148 20.24 -20.82 2.29
N ASP A 149 20.12 -20.31 3.51
CA ASP A 149 21.08 -20.49 4.57
C ASP A 149 21.10 -21.96 5.03
N PRO A 150 22.24 -22.65 4.90
CA PRO A 150 22.37 -24.04 5.31
C PRO A 150 22.26 -24.25 6.83
N ASP A 151 22.39 -23.21 7.65
CA ASP A 151 22.15 -23.25 9.10
C ASP A 151 20.64 -23.25 9.43
N VAL A 152 19.76 -22.86 8.50
CA VAL A 152 18.29 -22.84 8.68
C VAL A 152 17.63 -24.03 7.98
N VAL A 153 17.98 -24.30 6.72
CA VAL A 153 17.29 -25.30 5.88
C VAL A 153 18.22 -26.32 5.21
N GLY A 154 19.50 -26.33 5.58
CA GLY A 154 20.51 -27.18 4.92
C GLY A 154 21.25 -28.14 5.85
N PRO A 155 22.41 -28.68 5.40
CA PRO A 155 23.11 -29.75 6.11
C PRO A 155 23.72 -29.33 7.44
N ASN A 156 23.80 -28.03 7.73
CA ASN A 156 24.31 -27.46 8.98
C ASN A 156 23.20 -27.00 9.93
N ASP A 157 21.97 -27.45 9.69
CA ASP A 157 20.77 -27.02 10.43
C ASP A 157 21.00 -26.95 11.95
N ARG A 158 20.93 -25.71 12.46
CA ARG A 158 21.15 -25.37 13.88
C ARG A 158 19.87 -25.44 14.71
N PHE A 159 18.73 -25.72 14.09
CA PHE A 159 17.39 -25.68 14.69
C PHE A 159 16.72 -27.06 14.75
N GLY A 160 17.50 -28.14 14.53
CA GLY A 160 17.09 -29.51 14.85
C GLY A 160 15.96 -30.06 13.99
N GLY A 161 15.89 -29.62 12.74
CA GLY A 161 14.93 -30.05 11.71
C GLY A 161 13.67 -29.19 11.64
N LEU A 162 13.50 -28.21 12.53
CA LEU A 162 12.24 -27.46 12.64
C LEU A 162 11.89 -26.74 11.34
N TYR A 163 12.80 -25.91 10.83
CA TYR A 163 12.55 -25.08 9.66
C TYR A 163 12.71 -25.83 8.34
N VAL A 164 13.59 -26.83 8.28
CA VAL A 164 13.68 -27.77 7.15
C VAL A 164 12.32 -28.44 6.87
N ASN A 165 11.58 -28.80 7.91
CA ASN A 165 10.26 -29.43 7.75
C ASN A 165 9.14 -28.46 7.39
N GLN A 166 9.37 -27.14 7.51
CA GLN A 166 8.37 -26.09 7.25
C GLN A 166 8.63 -25.32 5.96
N ILE A 167 9.84 -25.40 5.39
CA ILE A 167 10.26 -24.50 4.30
C ILE A 167 9.38 -24.61 3.04
N LYS A 168 8.91 -25.82 2.69
CA LYS A 168 8.03 -25.98 1.52
C LYS A 168 6.66 -25.36 1.75
N ASP A 169 6.07 -25.60 2.92
CA ASP A 169 4.80 -24.98 3.31
C ASP A 169 4.96 -23.45 3.36
N SER A 170 6.09 -22.97 3.88
CA SER A 170 6.43 -21.55 3.90
C SER A 170 6.48 -20.93 2.51
N LEU A 171 7.12 -21.59 1.53
CA LEU A 171 7.18 -21.16 0.13
C LEU A 171 5.82 -21.20 -0.59
N LEU A 172 4.84 -21.92 -0.03
CA LEU A 172 3.46 -22.02 -0.53
C LEU A 172 2.46 -21.18 0.28
N ALA A 173 2.89 -20.52 1.34
CA ALA A 173 1.99 -19.78 2.24
C ALA A 173 1.36 -18.53 1.60
N VAL A 174 2.06 -17.94 0.62
CA VAL A 174 1.60 -16.76 -0.14
C VAL A 174 1.90 -16.91 -1.63
N PRO A 175 1.24 -16.13 -2.51
CA PRO A 175 1.50 -16.17 -3.94
C PRO A 175 2.97 -15.90 -4.28
N SER A 176 3.43 -16.47 -5.38
CA SER A 176 4.76 -16.20 -5.93
C SER A 176 4.67 -15.20 -7.08
N LEU A 177 5.48 -14.15 -7.02
CA LEU A 177 5.70 -13.25 -8.14
C LEU A 177 7.02 -13.65 -8.81
N SER A 178 6.96 -14.21 -10.01
CA SER A 178 8.14 -14.53 -10.81
C SER A 178 8.47 -13.39 -11.76
N ILE A 179 9.71 -12.90 -11.73
CA ILE A 179 10.24 -11.94 -12.67
C ILE A 179 11.25 -12.66 -13.57
N THR A 180 10.99 -12.64 -14.88
CA THR A 180 11.90 -13.14 -15.90
C THR A 180 12.50 -11.99 -16.68
N ILE A 181 13.83 -11.88 -16.68
CA ILE A 181 14.59 -10.77 -17.26
C ILE A 181 15.93 -11.28 -17.81
N ASP A 182 16.49 -10.62 -18.82
CA ASP A 182 17.85 -10.93 -19.28
C ASP A 182 18.87 -10.76 -18.14
N ASN A 183 19.71 -11.77 -17.91
CA ASN A 183 20.74 -11.73 -16.88
C ASN A 183 21.70 -10.52 -17.03
N ALA A 184 21.99 -10.08 -18.27
CA ALA A 184 22.80 -8.89 -18.51
C ALA A 184 22.08 -7.59 -18.09
N ASP A 185 20.76 -7.55 -18.23
CA ASP A 185 19.92 -6.41 -17.84
C ASP A 185 19.68 -6.33 -16.34
N PHE A 186 19.84 -7.44 -15.62
CA PHE A 186 19.76 -7.43 -14.16
C PHE A 186 21.14 -7.31 -13.51
N PHE A 187 22.10 -8.14 -13.91
CA PHE A 187 23.40 -8.29 -13.24
C PHE A 187 24.61 -7.80 -14.05
N GLY A 188 24.45 -7.53 -15.35
CA GLY A 188 25.55 -7.11 -16.22
C GLY A 188 26.08 -5.70 -15.89
N PRO A 189 27.07 -5.19 -16.66
CA PRO A 189 27.66 -3.87 -16.43
C PRO A 189 26.64 -2.72 -16.47
N SER A 190 25.59 -2.86 -17.28
CA SER A 190 24.45 -1.94 -17.33
C SER A 190 23.21 -2.50 -16.63
N GLY A 191 23.35 -3.59 -15.87
CA GLY A 191 22.24 -4.23 -15.21
C GLY A 191 21.75 -3.44 -13.99
N ILE A 192 20.43 -3.42 -13.78
CA ILE A 192 19.81 -2.58 -12.73
C ILE A 192 20.22 -2.99 -11.32
N TYR A 193 20.43 -4.29 -11.07
CA TYR A 193 20.84 -4.79 -9.76
C TYR A 193 22.34 -4.65 -9.51
N ALA A 194 23.15 -4.66 -10.57
CA ALA A 194 24.56 -4.30 -10.50
C ALA A 194 24.79 -2.81 -10.23
N ASN A 195 23.81 -1.96 -10.57
CA ASN A 195 23.87 -0.51 -10.46
C ASN A 195 22.66 0.05 -9.71
N PRO A 196 22.50 -0.29 -8.41
CA PRO A 196 21.26 -0.03 -7.68
C PRO A 196 20.94 1.46 -7.48
N THR A 197 21.92 2.36 -7.65
CA THR A 197 21.73 3.81 -7.57
C THR A 197 21.31 4.45 -8.89
N GLY A 198 21.22 3.68 -9.98
CA GLY A 198 20.68 4.12 -11.26
C GLY A 198 19.25 4.66 -11.17
N GLN A 199 18.93 5.68 -11.96
CA GLN A 199 17.64 6.39 -11.92
C GLN A 199 17.14 6.82 -13.31
N GLY A 200 15.82 6.91 -13.45
CA GLY A 200 15.18 7.34 -14.69
C GLY A 200 15.10 6.26 -15.76
N ILE A 201 14.63 6.64 -16.95
CA ILE A 201 14.34 5.72 -18.06
C ILE A 201 15.56 4.93 -18.55
N GLY A 202 16.76 5.50 -18.46
CA GLY A 202 18.00 4.78 -18.82
C GLY A 202 18.33 3.59 -17.92
N TRP A 203 17.67 3.46 -16.76
CA TRP A 203 17.82 2.37 -15.80
C TRP A 203 16.55 1.52 -15.67
N GLU A 204 15.74 1.49 -16.72
CA GLU A 204 14.61 0.57 -16.90
C GLU A 204 14.98 -0.55 -17.85
N ARG A 205 14.52 -1.77 -17.54
CA ARG A 205 14.77 -2.96 -18.37
C ARG A 205 13.49 -3.72 -18.58
N ALA A 206 13.32 -4.28 -19.77
CA ALA A 206 12.17 -5.12 -20.09
C ALA A 206 12.23 -6.41 -19.25
N ALA A 207 11.09 -6.80 -18.67
CA ALA A 207 10.94 -8.04 -17.93
C ALA A 207 9.51 -8.58 -18.10
N SER A 208 9.34 -9.89 -17.96
CA SER A 208 8.03 -10.49 -17.74
C SER A 208 7.79 -10.66 -16.24
N ALA A 209 6.57 -10.41 -15.79
CA ALA A 209 6.10 -10.68 -14.43
C ALA A 209 4.94 -11.68 -14.45
N GLU A 210 4.98 -12.65 -13.55
CA GLU A 210 3.98 -13.71 -13.43
C GLU A 210 3.54 -13.84 -11.97
N LEU A 211 2.24 -13.70 -11.70
CA LEU A 211 1.67 -14.00 -10.39
C LEU A 211 1.15 -15.45 -10.37
N ILE A 212 1.69 -16.27 -9.48
CA ILE A 212 1.45 -17.71 -9.43
C ILE A 212 0.90 -18.07 -8.05
N TYR A 213 -0.31 -18.62 -8.01
CA TYR A 213 -0.93 -19.04 -6.77
C TYR A 213 -0.62 -20.52 -6.46
N PRO A 214 -0.22 -20.84 -5.21
CA PRO A 214 0.00 -22.21 -4.73
C PRO A 214 -1.19 -23.15 -4.90
N ASP A 215 -2.41 -22.63 -4.83
CA ASP A 215 -3.66 -23.39 -4.97
C ASP A 215 -4.11 -23.57 -6.44
N GLY A 216 -3.34 -23.04 -7.39
CA GLY A 216 -3.67 -23.07 -8.81
C GLY A 216 -4.71 -22.03 -9.24
N ALA A 217 -5.09 -21.08 -8.37
CA ALA A 217 -5.88 -19.94 -8.78
C ALA A 217 -5.20 -19.16 -9.92
N GLN A 218 -6.01 -18.64 -10.82
CA GLN A 218 -5.51 -17.90 -11.99
C GLN A 218 -4.90 -16.57 -11.53
N GLY A 219 -3.61 -16.39 -11.77
CA GLY A 219 -2.95 -15.09 -11.69
C GLY A 219 -2.84 -14.40 -13.05
N PHE A 220 -1.72 -13.74 -13.29
CA PHE A 220 -1.45 -13.04 -14.55
C PHE A 220 -0.06 -13.34 -15.08
N GLN A 221 0.13 -13.07 -16.37
CA GLN A 221 1.43 -12.80 -16.97
C GLN A 221 1.35 -11.46 -17.69
N ILE A 222 2.39 -10.65 -17.55
CA ILE A 222 2.47 -9.36 -18.21
C ILE A 222 3.94 -8.97 -18.42
N ASP A 223 4.24 -8.38 -19.58
CA ASP A 223 5.52 -7.73 -19.80
C ASP A 223 5.49 -6.30 -19.24
N ALA A 224 6.57 -5.89 -18.60
CA ALA A 224 6.69 -4.61 -17.93
C ALA A 224 8.12 -4.08 -17.96
N GLY A 225 8.26 -2.77 -17.73
CA GLY A 225 9.52 -2.19 -17.34
C GLY A 225 9.83 -2.51 -15.88
N LEU A 226 11.08 -2.85 -15.59
CA LEU A 226 11.59 -3.12 -14.24
C LEU A 226 12.64 -2.09 -13.85
N ARG A 227 12.53 -1.52 -12.64
CA ARG A 227 13.51 -0.60 -12.07
C ARG A 227 13.77 -0.88 -10.59
N ILE A 228 14.94 -0.46 -10.11
CA ILE A 228 15.23 -0.41 -8.67
C ILE A 228 14.42 0.71 -8.00
N ALA A 229 13.81 0.40 -6.85
CA ALA A 229 13.06 1.31 -6.00
C ALA A 229 13.79 1.62 -4.67
N GLY A 230 13.26 2.58 -3.92
CA GLY A 230 13.83 3.05 -2.65
C GLY A 230 14.85 4.17 -2.80
N ALA A 231 15.57 4.47 -1.72
CA ALA A 231 16.63 5.48 -1.67
C ALA A 231 17.86 4.93 -0.91
N ALA A 232 17.91 5.07 0.41
CA ALA A 232 19.01 4.56 1.24
C ALA A 232 19.16 3.03 1.13
N SER A 233 18.05 2.32 1.00
CA SER A 233 17.99 0.87 0.85
C SER A 233 18.85 0.32 -0.30
N ARG A 234 19.01 1.10 -1.37
CA ARG A 234 19.79 0.76 -2.57
C ARG A 234 21.27 0.48 -2.28
N VAL A 235 21.77 1.00 -1.17
CA VAL A 235 23.18 0.92 -0.76
C VAL A 235 23.34 0.15 0.55
N LEU A 236 22.40 0.32 1.49
CA LEU A 236 22.51 -0.24 2.83
C LEU A 236 22.07 -1.71 2.92
N SER A 237 21.31 -2.19 1.93
CA SER A 237 20.90 -3.59 1.82
C SER A 237 21.38 -4.24 0.52
N LEU A 238 21.54 -5.56 0.58
CA LEU A 238 21.65 -6.41 -0.59
C LEU A 238 20.29 -6.76 -1.20
N LYS A 239 19.20 -6.59 -0.45
CA LYS A 239 17.82 -6.82 -0.87
C LYS A 239 17.18 -5.49 -1.28
N ASN A 240 17.21 -5.19 -2.58
CA ASN A 240 16.72 -3.93 -3.11
C ASN A 240 15.21 -3.99 -3.36
N GLY A 241 14.52 -2.86 -3.19
CA GLY A 241 13.16 -2.70 -3.70
C GLY A 241 13.14 -2.67 -5.22
N LEU A 242 12.05 -3.12 -5.82
CA LEU A 242 11.82 -3.10 -7.26
C LEU A 242 10.54 -2.34 -7.59
N ARG A 243 10.35 -2.03 -8.87
CA ARG A 243 9.13 -1.43 -9.38
C ARG A 243 8.82 -2.01 -10.76
N LEU A 244 7.59 -2.48 -10.93
CA LEU A 244 7.00 -2.83 -12.21
C LEU A 244 6.33 -1.57 -12.78
N LEU A 245 6.63 -1.24 -14.03
CA LEU A 245 6.07 -0.12 -14.76
C LEU A 245 5.40 -0.65 -16.02
N PHE A 246 4.08 -0.51 -16.12
CA PHE A 246 3.30 -0.98 -17.28
C PHE A 246 3.25 0.14 -18.31
N LYS A 247 3.68 -0.16 -19.54
CA LYS A 247 3.81 0.80 -20.64
C LYS A 247 3.72 0.06 -21.98
N ASP A 248 3.15 0.74 -22.98
CA ASP A 248 3.06 0.24 -24.36
C ASP A 248 4.42 -0.14 -24.97
N GLU A 249 5.53 0.44 -24.48
CA GLU A 249 6.90 0.10 -24.94
C GLU A 249 7.34 -1.32 -24.54
N TYR A 250 6.74 -1.90 -23.49
CA TYR A 250 7.07 -3.25 -23.01
C TYR A 250 5.99 -4.29 -23.27
N GLY A 251 4.74 -3.87 -23.46
CA GLY A 251 3.58 -4.75 -23.52
C GLY A 251 2.32 -3.92 -23.28
N ASP A 252 1.43 -4.39 -22.40
CA ASP A 252 0.25 -3.61 -22.04
C ASP A 252 0.62 -2.34 -21.25
N ALA A 253 -0.01 -1.20 -21.59
CA ALA A 253 0.17 0.07 -20.85
C ALA A 253 -0.27 0.03 -19.38
N LYS A 254 -1.09 -0.94 -19.00
CA LYS A 254 -1.62 -1.09 -17.64
C LYS A 254 -1.74 -2.56 -17.30
N LEU A 255 -1.48 -2.89 -16.04
CA LEU A 255 -1.93 -4.17 -15.49
C LEU A 255 -3.44 -4.07 -15.21
N ASN A 256 -4.24 -4.90 -15.87
CA ASN A 256 -5.67 -5.05 -15.60
C ASN A 256 -5.91 -6.31 -14.76
N TYR A 257 -5.80 -6.18 -13.43
CA TYR A 257 -5.92 -7.28 -12.48
C TYR A 257 -6.28 -6.75 -11.09
N ALA A 258 -7.33 -7.27 -10.44
CA ALA A 258 -7.75 -6.87 -9.10
C ALA A 258 -6.83 -7.40 -7.99
N TRP A 259 -5.54 -7.00 -8.00
CA TRP A 259 -4.52 -7.58 -7.13
C TRP A 259 -4.82 -7.37 -5.64
N PHE A 260 -5.35 -6.22 -5.27
CA PHE A 260 -5.51 -5.81 -3.87
C PHE A 260 -6.95 -5.93 -3.36
N GLY A 261 -7.76 -6.80 -3.99
CA GLY A 261 -9.18 -6.98 -3.65
C GLY A 261 -10.05 -5.85 -4.20
N ASP A 262 -11.12 -5.54 -3.46
CA ASP A 262 -12.12 -4.55 -3.87
C ASP A 262 -11.52 -3.15 -4.09
N GLY A 263 -12.01 -2.45 -5.11
CA GLY A 263 -11.57 -1.11 -5.52
C GLY A 263 -11.02 -1.09 -6.94
N VAL A 264 -9.97 -0.30 -7.17
CA VAL A 264 -9.29 -0.20 -8.47
C VAL A 264 -8.66 -1.54 -8.86
N ASP A 265 -8.76 -1.90 -10.14
CA ASP A 265 -8.22 -3.10 -10.76
C ASP A 265 -7.27 -2.81 -11.93
N GLN A 266 -6.88 -1.54 -12.14
CA GLN A 266 -5.95 -1.13 -13.19
C GLN A 266 -4.79 -0.33 -12.61
N PHE A 267 -3.56 -0.65 -13.03
CA PHE A 267 -2.35 -0.02 -12.48
C PHE A 267 -1.34 0.35 -13.56
N ASP A 268 -0.81 1.58 -13.51
CA ASP A 268 0.40 1.97 -14.25
C ASP A 268 1.70 1.47 -13.57
N THR A 269 1.69 1.33 -12.24
CA THR A 269 2.90 1.06 -11.46
C THR A 269 2.61 0.29 -10.18
N ILE A 270 3.39 -0.75 -9.93
CA ILE A 270 3.42 -1.47 -8.66
C ILE A 270 4.84 -1.43 -8.09
N VAL A 271 4.97 -1.03 -6.83
CA VAL A 271 6.26 -1.06 -6.11
C VAL A 271 6.35 -2.38 -5.35
N LEU A 272 7.46 -3.09 -5.52
CA LEU A 272 7.78 -4.28 -4.74
C LEU A 272 8.67 -3.85 -3.58
N ARG A 273 8.06 -3.67 -2.40
CA ARG A 273 8.76 -3.20 -1.20
C ARG A 273 9.48 -4.38 -0.51
N PRO A 274 10.78 -4.28 -0.19
CA PRO A 274 11.56 -5.40 0.35
C PRO A 274 11.48 -5.52 1.89
N HIS A 275 10.66 -4.69 2.55
CA HIS A 275 10.65 -4.47 4.00
C HIS A 275 12.01 -3.99 4.52
N PHE A 276 12.51 -2.86 3.99
CA PHE A 276 13.90 -2.46 4.25
C PHE A 276 14.15 -2.09 5.71
N ASN A 277 13.36 -1.18 6.30
CA ASN A 277 13.55 -0.81 7.71
C ASN A 277 12.82 -1.77 8.67
N ASP A 278 11.91 -2.60 8.17
CA ASP A 278 11.10 -3.56 8.94
C ASP A 278 11.41 -5.01 8.53
N GLY A 279 12.68 -5.30 8.23
CA GLY A 279 13.14 -6.61 7.77
C GLY A 279 14.63 -6.86 8.03
N TRP A 280 15.10 -8.08 7.75
CA TRP A 280 16.45 -8.54 8.15
C TRP A 280 17.58 -8.11 7.21
N GLY A 281 17.23 -7.52 6.06
CA GLY A 281 18.19 -7.08 5.05
C GLY A 281 19.07 -5.87 5.45
N TRP A 282 18.82 -5.24 6.61
CA TRP A 282 19.54 -4.07 7.08
C TRP A 282 19.81 -4.13 8.59
N ASP A 283 21.05 -3.83 8.99
CA ASP A 283 21.46 -3.81 10.40
C ASP A 283 20.76 -2.68 11.18
N GLY A 284 20.41 -1.60 10.48
CA GLY A 284 19.65 -0.50 11.06
C GLY A 284 18.20 -0.83 11.41
N ALA A 285 17.60 -1.90 10.87
CA ALA A 285 16.27 -2.36 11.33
C ALA A 285 16.32 -2.84 12.78
N LEU A 286 17.52 -3.25 13.25
CA LEU A 286 17.76 -3.82 14.57
C LEU A 286 16.91 -5.10 14.78
N GLY A 287 17.15 -5.88 15.84
CA GLY A 287 16.77 -7.30 15.90
C GLY A 287 15.27 -7.67 15.86
N ASP A 288 14.38 -6.68 15.71
CA ASP A 288 12.94 -6.78 16.02
C ASP A 288 12.02 -6.37 14.83
N PRO A 289 12.26 -6.84 13.59
CA PRO A 289 11.36 -6.53 12.48
C PRO A 289 10.07 -7.36 12.53
N ALA A 290 8.97 -6.74 12.11
CA ALA A 290 7.63 -7.33 12.09
C ALA A 290 7.13 -7.64 10.67
N TYR A 291 7.75 -7.06 9.62
CA TYR A 291 7.34 -7.16 8.21
C TYR A 291 5.91 -6.64 7.92
N VAL A 292 5.29 -5.90 8.84
CA VAL A 292 3.88 -5.48 8.73
C VAL A 292 3.65 -4.00 9.07
N ARG A 293 4.65 -3.26 9.57
CA ARG A 293 4.44 -1.90 10.11
C ARG A 293 3.88 -0.92 9.08
N ASP A 294 4.47 -0.87 7.90
CA ASP A 294 3.98 0.02 6.83
C ASP A 294 2.58 -0.35 6.34
N GLN A 295 2.31 -1.64 6.14
CA GLN A 295 0.98 -2.12 5.76
C GLN A 295 -0.06 -1.82 6.86
N TRP A 296 0.31 -1.95 8.14
CA TRP A 296 -0.56 -1.60 9.26
C TRP A 296 -0.92 -0.11 9.26
N PHE A 297 0.03 0.78 8.95
CA PHE A 297 -0.25 2.21 8.80
C PHE A 297 -1.24 2.46 7.67
N ARG A 298 -1.00 1.84 6.51
CA ARG A 298 -1.87 2.00 5.33
C ARG A 298 -3.27 1.46 5.58
N ASP A 299 -3.41 0.28 6.19
CA ASP A 299 -4.72 -0.31 6.52
C ASP A 299 -5.44 0.47 7.63
N THR A 300 -4.70 1.02 8.59
CA THR A 300 -5.28 1.86 9.64
C THR A 300 -5.78 3.19 9.07
N GLN A 301 -5.05 3.81 8.14
CA GLN A 301 -5.53 5.01 7.46
C GLN A 301 -6.82 4.74 6.66
N ALA A 302 -6.89 3.60 5.97
CA ALA A 302 -8.13 3.17 5.30
C ALA A 302 -9.28 2.94 6.29
N ALA A 303 -9.02 2.28 7.42
CA ALA A 303 -10.00 2.07 8.49
C ALA A 303 -10.47 3.37 9.17
N MET A 304 -9.68 4.44 9.10
CA MET A 304 -10.07 5.79 9.53
C MET A 304 -10.96 6.50 8.49
N GLY A 305 -11.30 5.85 7.37
CA GLY A 305 -12.14 6.38 6.29
C GLY A 305 -11.39 7.23 5.26
N ASN A 306 -10.06 7.10 5.19
CA ASN A 306 -9.20 7.94 4.35
C ASN A 306 -8.59 7.16 3.17
N PRO A 307 -8.21 7.85 2.09
CA PRO A 307 -7.41 7.25 1.02
C PRO A 307 -6.14 6.60 1.56
N SER A 308 -5.77 5.46 1.01
CA SER A 308 -4.55 4.76 1.40
C SER A 308 -4.10 3.78 0.33
N SER A 309 -2.78 3.66 0.16
CA SER A 309 -2.20 2.68 -0.77
C SER A 309 -2.44 1.26 -0.25
N ARG A 310 -2.94 0.37 -1.12
CA ARG A 310 -3.14 -1.03 -0.81
C ARG A 310 -1.88 -1.84 -1.12
N GLY A 311 -1.75 -3.00 -0.47
CA GLY A 311 -0.64 -3.92 -0.70
C GLY A 311 -0.97 -5.36 -0.34
N SER A 312 -0.09 -6.27 -0.75
CA SER A 312 -0.20 -7.72 -0.52
C SER A 312 1.15 -8.31 -0.06
N LEU A 313 1.25 -9.62 0.12
CA LEU A 313 2.53 -10.31 0.38
C LEU A 313 2.78 -11.33 -0.72
N VAL A 314 4.03 -11.40 -1.21
CA VAL A 314 4.45 -12.40 -2.19
C VAL A 314 5.83 -12.94 -1.89
N HIS A 315 6.08 -14.17 -2.32
CA HIS A 315 7.41 -14.69 -2.56
C HIS A 315 7.92 -14.17 -3.90
N LEU A 316 9.05 -13.45 -3.90
CA LEU A 316 9.66 -12.99 -5.15
C LEU A 316 10.62 -14.05 -5.70
N TYR A 317 10.51 -14.35 -6.99
CA TYR A 317 11.50 -15.11 -7.75
C TYR A 317 12.07 -14.24 -8.88
N VAL A 318 13.37 -14.33 -9.14
CA VAL A 318 14.02 -13.64 -10.26
C VAL A 318 14.79 -14.68 -11.08
N ASN A 319 14.40 -14.89 -12.34
CA ASN A 319 14.94 -15.94 -13.21
C ASN A 319 14.97 -17.32 -12.54
N GLY A 320 13.90 -17.67 -11.81
CA GLY A 320 13.78 -18.93 -11.09
C GLY A 320 14.48 -18.98 -9.72
N LEU A 321 15.32 -17.99 -9.39
CA LEU A 321 15.95 -17.90 -8.06
C LEU A 321 15.00 -17.32 -7.04
N TYR A 322 14.85 -17.97 -5.90
CA TYR A 322 14.08 -17.44 -4.77
C TYR A 322 14.80 -16.25 -4.13
N TRP A 323 14.08 -15.13 -4.07
CA TRP A 323 14.60 -13.83 -3.65
C TRP A 323 14.09 -13.36 -2.28
N GLY A 324 13.04 -13.97 -1.72
CA GLY A 324 12.48 -13.60 -0.43
C GLY A 324 11.12 -12.92 -0.49
N LEU A 325 10.62 -12.49 0.67
CA LEU A 325 9.33 -11.83 0.83
C LEU A 325 9.35 -10.37 0.39
N TYR A 326 8.35 -9.99 -0.39
CA TYR A 326 8.11 -8.62 -0.81
C TYR A 326 6.65 -8.24 -0.56
N ASN A 327 6.42 -6.95 -0.35
CA ASN A 327 5.11 -6.34 -0.27
C ASN A 327 4.86 -5.54 -1.56
N PRO A 328 4.18 -6.11 -2.58
CA PRO A 328 3.65 -5.34 -3.69
C PRO A 328 2.69 -4.28 -3.14
N SER A 329 2.86 -3.04 -3.58
CA SER A 329 2.04 -1.93 -3.11
C SER A 329 1.74 -0.96 -4.24
N GLU A 330 0.53 -0.41 -4.21
CA GLU A 330 0.19 0.75 -5.02
C GLU A 330 1.11 1.91 -4.66
N ARG A 331 1.59 2.66 -5.64
CA ARG A 331 2.44 3.82 -5.38
C ARG A 331 1.58 5.09 -5.40
N PRO A 332 1.54 5.92 -4.35
CA PRO A 332 0.72 7.14 -4.31
C PRO A 332 1.14 8.30 -5.23
N ASP A 333 1.62 8.00 -6.45
CA ASP A 333 1.89 8.99 -7.47
C ASP A 333 0.62 9.38 -8.26
N ALA A 334 0.76 10.25 -9.25
CA ALA A 334 -0.39 10.79 -9.98
C ALA A 334 -1.26 9.72 -10.67
N SER A 335 -0.69 8.56 -11.02
CA SER A 335 -1.47 7.46 -11.59
C SER A 335 -2.44 6.86 -10.56
N TYR A 336 -1.95 6.56 -9.35
CA TYR A 336 -2.78 6.08 -8.25
C TYR A 336 -3.93 7.05 -7.93
N TRP A 337 -3.66 8.35 -7.87
CA TRP A 337 -4.72 9.31 -7.56
C TRP A 337 -5.78 9.39 -8.66
N ALA A 338 -5.37 9.35 -9.93
CA ALA A 338 -6.31 9.32 -11.05
C ALA A 338 -7.12 8.01 -11.09
N GLU A 339 -6.49 6.88 -10.78
CA GLU A 339 -7.13 5.56 -10.74
C GLU A 339 -8.21 5.49 -9.64
N HIS A 340 -7.94 6.06 -8.45
CA HIS A 340 -8.85 6.00 -7.29
C HIS A 340 -9.90 7.12 -7.24
N PHE A 341 -9.59 8.30 -7.78
CA PHE A 341 -10.43 9.50 -7.63
C PHE A 341 -10.91 10.11 -8.96
N GLY A 342 -10.52 9.53 -10.10
CA GLY A 342 -10.89 10.01 -11.43
C GLY A 342 -9.98 11.13 -11.96
N GLY A 343 -10.34 11.72 -13.09
CA GLY A 343 -9.48 12.69 -13.79
C GLY A 343 -8.29 12.05 -14.50
N ASP A 344 -7.49 12.87 -15.18
CA ASP A 344 -6.25 12.45 -15.83
C ASP A 344 -5.05 12.69 -14.91
N LYS A 345 -4.07 11.77 -14.88
CA LYS A 345 -2.88 11.88 -14.04
C LYS A 345 -2.10 13.19 -14.24
N SER A 346 -2.12 13.79 -15.42
CA SER A 346 -1.48 15.10 -15.68
C SER A 346 -2.16 16.29 -14.97
N GLN A 347 -3.37 16.09 -14.45
CA GLN A 347 -4.14 17.09 -13.72
C GLN A 347 -3.86 17.09 -12.22
N TYR A 348 -3.06 16.15 -11.70
CA TYR A 348 -2.73 16.10 -10.29
C TYR A 348 -1.45 16.88 -9.98
N ASP A 349 -1.49 17.65 -8.89
CA ASP A 349 -0.30 18.09 -8.17
C ASP A 349 0.04 17.03 -7.14
N VAL A 350 1.27 16.51 -7.15
CA VAL A 350 1.71 15.47 -6.20
C VAL A 350 3.00 15.90 -5.53
N MET A 351 2.96 15.94 -4.20
CA MET A 351 4.08 16.19 -3.32
C MET A 351 4.57 14.87 -2.73
N VAL A 352 5.88 14.72 -2.61
CA VAL A 352 6.51 13.59 -1.91
C VAL A 352 7.65 14.11 -1.06
N ALA A 353 7.56 13.89 0.25
CA ALA A 353 8.51 14.42 1.22
C ALA A 353 8.80 15.93 0.97
N ASP A 354 10.06 16.32 0.82
CA ASP A 354 10.49 17.70 0.57
C ASP A 354 10.51 18.10 -0.91
N SER A 355 9.85 17.33 -1.80
CA SER A 355 9.95 17.50 -3.25
C SER A 355 8.61 17.45 -3.98
N VAL A 356 8.59 18.02 -5.18
CA VAL A 356 7.47 17.91 -6.12
C VAL A 356 7.67 16.63 -6.95
N HIS A 357 6.71 15.72 -6.89
CA HIS A 357 6.67 14.55 -7.74
C HIS A 357 6.03 14.89 -9.10
N ASP A 358 4.87 15.55 -9.07
CA ASP A 358 4.14 16.03 -10.26
C ASP A 358 3.61 17.46 -10.03
N GLY A 359 3.62 18.27 -11.09
CA GLY A 359 3.25 19.68 -11.05
C GLY A 359 4.42 20.62 -10.75
N ASP A 360 4.13 21.79 -10.16
CA ASP A 360 5.13 22.83 -9.87
C ASP A 360 5.26 23.20 -8.38
N GLY A 361 4.42 22.62 -7.52
CA GLY A 361 4.40 22.90 -6.07
C GLY A 361 3.84 24.27 -5.66
N ALA A 362 3.39 25.09 -6.60
CA ALA A 362 2.88 26.44 -6.32
C ALA A 362 1.67 26.37 -5.40
N ALA A 363 0.77 25.43 -5.66
CA ALA A 363 -0.46 25.31 -4.90
C ALA A 363 -0.25 24.77 -3.49
N TYR A 364 0.73 23.89 -3.29
CA TYR A 364 1.15 23.47 -1.95
C TYR A 364 1.74 24.66 -1.16
N SER A 365 2.51 25.51 -1.83
CA SER A 365 3.01 26.76 -1.23
C SER A 365 1.88 27.72 -0.86
N THR A 366 0.83 27.80 -1.69
CA THR A 366 -0.39 28.55 -1.38
C THR A 366 -1.13 27.97 -0.18
N MET A 367 -1.28 26.64 -0.08
CA MET A 367 -1.88 25.96 1.06
C MET A 367 -1.16 26.35 2.38
N ILE A 368 0.17 26.27 2.41
CA ILE A 368 0.96 26.68 3.59
C ILE A 368 0.76 28.17 3.91
N SER A 369 0.75 29.04 2.89
CA SER A 369 0.55 30.48 3.08
C SER A 369 -0.85 30.80 3.63
N LEU A 370 -1.88 30.08 3.19
CA LEU A 370 -3.24 30.20 3.71
C LEU A 370 -3.33 29.70 5.16
N ALA A 371 -2.69 28.58 5.50
CA ALA A 371 -2.59 28.12 6.89
C ALA A 371 -1.93 29.18 7.79
N GLN A 372 -0.85 29.83 7.32
CA GLN A 372 -0.21 30.93 8.04
C GLN A 372 -1.14 32.14 8.19
N ALA A 373 -1.94 32.46 7.17
CA ALA A 373 -2.92 33.55 7.23
C ALA A 373 -3.97 33.33 8.32
N VAL A 374 -4.36 32.07 8.61
CA VAL A 374 -5.30 31.74 9.72
C VAL A 374 -4.82 32.29 11.05
N VAL A 375 -3.57 32.02 11.43
CA VAL A 375 -3.06 32.42 12.75
C VAL A 375 -2.61 33.89 12.78
N SER A 376 -2.24 34.45 11.63
CA SER A 376 -1.84 35.85 11.47
C SER A 376 -3.02 36.81 11.38
N ALA A 377 -4.22 36.33 11.04
CA ALA A 377 -5.44 37.14 11.01
C ALA A 377 -5.86 37.60 12.42
N ALA A 378 -6.58 38.73 12.46
CA ALA A 378 -7.23 39.19 13.69
C ALA A 378 -8.21 38.12 14.19
N PRO A 379 -8.43 37.98 15.52
CA PRO A 379 -9.24 36.90 16.07
C PRO A 379 -10.62 36.72 15.40
N ALA A 380 -11.28 37.81 15.03
CA ALA A 380 -12.59 37.78 14.36
C ALA A 380 -12.55 37.25 12.91
N ASP A 381 -11.39 37.32 12.24
CA ASP A 381 -11.23 36.97 10.82
C ASP A 381 -10.60 35.59 10.62
N ARG A 382 -10.10 34.95 11.70
CA ARG A 382 -9.42 33.65 11.63
C ARG A 382 -10.29 32.55 11.04
N PHE A 383 -11.59 32.59 11.36
CA PHE A 383 -12.54 31.62 10.81
C PHE A 383 -12.67 31.75 9.30
N ALA A 384 -12.87 32.96 8.79
CA ALA A 384 -12.95 33.19 7.35
C ALA A 384 -11.66 32.78 6.62
N ALA A 385 -10.49 33.04 7.23
CA ALA A 385 -9.20 32.57 6.69
C ALA A 385 -9.10 31.04 6.68
N TYR A 386 -9.61 30.37 7.71
CA TYR A 386 -9.62 28.91 7.81
C TYR A 386 -10.60 28.26 6.83
N GLN A 387 -11.75 28.90 6.57
CA GLN A 387 -12.66 28.48 5.51
C GLN A 387 -12.04 28.68 4.13
N ARG A 388 -11.32 29.79 3.90
CA ARG A 388 -10.64 30.02 2.61
C ARG A 388 -9.59 28.95 2.30
N LEU A 389 -8.86 28.44 3.31
CA LEU A 389 -7.93 27.32 3.15
C LEU A 389 -8.62 26.06 2.59
N GLN A 390 -9.87 25.84 2.96
CA GLN A 390 -10.71 24.74 2.50
C GLN A 390 -11.55 25.11 1.26
N GLY A 391 -11.26 26.23 0.59
CA GLY A 391 -12.03 26.69 -0.57
C GLY A 391 -13.45 27.18 -0.28
N ASN A 392 -13.81 27.37 0.99
CA ASN A 392 -15.14 27.79 1.40
C ASN A 392 -15.30 29.32 1.49
N LEU A 393 -16.55 29.78 1.41
CA LEU A 393 -16.98 31.13 1.78
C LEU A 393 -16.77 31.39 3.29
N PRO A 394 -16.73 32.67 3.72
CA PRO A 394 -16.55 33.03 5.13
C PRO A 394 -17.62 32.51 6.09
N ASP A 395 -18.79 32.10 5.61
CA ASP A 395 -19.87 31.49 6.40
C ASP A 395 -19.75 29.97 6.51
N GLY A 396 -18.77 29.39 5.82
CA GLY A 396 -18.48 27.97 5.81
C GLY A 396 -19.10 27.17 4.67
N THR A 397 -19.91 27.80 3.81
CA THR A 397 -20.48 27.15 2.63
C THR A 397 -19.46 27.06 1.48
N GLN A 398 -19.62 26.09 0.57
CA GLN A 398 -18.71 25.88 -0.56
C GLN A 398 -18.66 27.11 -1.49
N ASP A 399 -17.46 27.55 -1.89
CA ASP A 399 -17.28 28.56 -2.94
C ASP A 399 -16.82 27.90 -4.25
N PRO A 400 -17.71 27.68 -5.24
CA PRO A 400 -17.34 27.02 -6.50
C PRO A 400 -16.36 27.84 -7.36
N LEU A 401 -16.04 29.08 -6.96
CA LEU A 401 -15.09 29.95 -7.67
C LEU A 401 -13.68 29.91 -7.08
N GLN A 402 -13.47 29.17 -5.99
CA GLN A 402 -12.19 29.08 -5.31
C GLN A 402 -11.69 27.65 -5.30
N ASP A 403 -10.38 27.48 -5.43
CA ASP A 403 -9.77 26.17 -5.22
C ASP A 403 -9.79 25.81 -3.72
N ASP A 404 -10.07 24.53 -3.46
CA ASP A 404 -9.81 23.86 -2.20
C ASP A 404 -8.31 23.56 -2.12
N TYR A 405 -7.67 23.92 -1.00
CA TYR A 405 -6.23 23.69 -0.82
C TYR A 405 -5.92 22.58 0.18
N LEU A 406 -6.80 22.27 1.12
CA LEU A 406 -6.55 21.23 2.12
C LEU A 406 -7.84 20.52 2.50
N ASP A 407 -7.85 19.20 2.35
CA ASP A 407 -8.84 18.34 2.99
C ASP A 407 -8.45 18.21 4.47
N VAL A 408 -9.08 19.03 5.32
CA VAL A 408 -8.66 19.13 6.72
C VAL A 408 -9.00 17.88 7.52
N VAL A 409 -10.10 17.20 7.20
CA VAL A 409 -10.48 15.95 7.89
C VAL A 409 -9.43 14.88 7.62
N ASN A 410 -9.07 14.68 6.35
CA ASN A 410 -8.01 13.77 5.97
C ASN A 410 -6.66 14.12 6.62
N TYR A 411 -6.31 15.41 6.61
CA TYR A 411 -5.06 15.88 7.18
C TYR A 411 -4.97 15.65 8.69
N ILE A 412 -6.05 15.90 9.44
CA ILE A 412 -6.11 15.65 10.88
C ILE A 412 -5.97 14.16 11.18
N ASP A 413 -6.69 13.30 10.46
CA ASP A 413 -6.63 11.85 10.65
C ASP A 413 -5.23 11.30 10.35
N TYR A 414 -4.62 11.77 9.26
CA TYR A 414 -3.25 11.45 8.91
C TYR A 414 -2.25 11.86 10.00
N MET A 415 -2.45 13.03 10.63
CA MET A 415 -1.65 13.48 11.77
C MET A 415 -1.86 12.58 12.99
N ILE A 416 -3.11 12.27 13.34
CA ILE A 416 -3.45 11.39 14.45
C ILE A 416 -2.76 10.03 14.28
N LEU A 417 -2.77 9.45 13.08
CA LEU A 417 -2.13 8.17 12.81
C LEU A 417 -0.60 8.22 13.00
N ASN A 418 0.08 9.21 12.42
CA ASN A 418 1.54 9.36 12.55
C ASN A 418 1.97 9.64 13.99
N HIS A 419 1.15 10.38 14.74
CA HIS A 419 1.38 10.61 16.16
C HIS A 419 1.09 9.37 17.00
N TYR A 420 0.00 8.65 16.72
CA TYR A 420 -0.35 7.40 17.39
C TYR A 420 0.74 6.35 17.20
N GLY A 421 1.18 6.08 15.98
CA GLY A 421 2.19 5.05 15.74
C GLY A 421 3.61 5.45 16.15
N GLY A 422 3.85 6.71 16.52
CA GLY A 422 5.18 7.21 16.90
C GLY A 422 6.18 7.16 15.74
N ASN A 423 5.74 7.56 14.54
CA ASN A 423 6.59 7.57 13.35
C ASN A 423 7.71 8.63 13.50
N ASN A 424 8.96 8.20 13.57
CA ASN A 424 10.10 9.06 13.92
C ASN A 424 10.89 9.58 12.71
N ASP A 425 10.85 8.86 11.59
CA ASP A 425 11.50 9.28 10.33
C ASP A 425 10.61 10.27 9.52
N TRP A 426 9.38 10.46 9.99
CA TRP A 426 8.43 11.52 9.63
C TRP A 426 8.63 12.77 10.53
N PRO A 427 8.31 14.03 10.12
CA PRO A 427 7.50 14.47 8.97
C PRO A 427 8.26 14.97 7.74
N ASP A 428 9.59 15.03 7.79
CA ASP A 428 10.38 15.57 6.66
C ASP A 428 10.55 14.55 5.52
N ARG A 429 10.20 13.28 5.77
CA ARG A 429 10.18 12.14 4.85
C ARG A 429 8.92 11.30 5.06
N ASN A 430 8.71 10.29 4.22
CA ASN A 430 7.74 9.19 4.43
C ASN A 430 6.26 9.62 4.35
N TRP A 431 5.92 10.35 3.28
CA TRP A 431 4.56 10.75 2.96
C TRP A 431 4.39 11.16 1.49
N TYR A 432 3.14 11.05 1.02
CA TYR A 432 2.67 11.69 -0.21
C TYR A 432 1.48 12.59 0.10
N ALA A 433 1.33 13.65 -0.67
CA ALA A 433 0.09 14.41 -0.72
C ALA A 433 -0.26 14.74 -2.16
N ALA A 434 -1.54 14.65 -2.52
CA ALA A 434 -1.97 15.03 -3.86
C ALA A 434 -3.25 15.84 -3.86
N ARG A 435 -3.42 16.60 -4.95
CA ARG A 435 -4.58 17.43 -5.19
C ARG A 435 -4.90 17.43 -6.69
N LEU A 436 -6.16 17.16 -7.03
CA LEU A 436 -6.67 17.35 -8.39
C LEU A 436 -6.72 18.86 -8.70
N ARG A 437 -6.39 19.31 -9.92
CA ARG A 437 -6.52 20.72 -10.29
C ARG A 437 -7.94 21.03 -10.78
N GLY A 438 -8.44 22.22 -10.42
CA GLY A 438 -9.72 22.76 -10.89
C GLY A 438 -10.86 22.57 -9.90
N SER A 439 -12.08 22.85 -10.34
CA SER A 439 -13.28 22.95 -9.48
C SER A 439 -13.78 21.63 -8.88
N GLU A 440 -13.23 20.49 -9.30
CA GLU A 440 -13.53 19.16 -8.74
C GLU A 440 -12.53 18.76 -7.63
N SER A 441 -11.61 19.66 -7.27
CA SER A 441 -10.64 19.46 -6.21
C SER A 441 -11.28 19.54 -4.82
N ASP A 442 -10.96 18.58 -3.95
CA ASP A 442 -11.24 18.63 -2.51
C ASP A 442 -10.02 19.10 -1.68
N GLY A 443 -8.97 19.59 -2.35
CA GLY A 443 -7.72 20.02 -1.71
C GLY A 443 -6.68 18.91 -1.56
N PHE A 444 -5.54 19.24 -0.94
CA PHE A 444 -4.49 18.26 -0.71
C PHE A 444 -4.96 17.20 0.29
N ARG A 445 -4.87 15.93 -0.11
CA ARG A 445 -5.02 14.76 0.76
C ARG A 445 -3.67 14.10 0.98
N PHE A 446 -3.37 13.75 2.23
CA PHE A 446 -2.13 13.14 2.67
C PHE A 446 -2.32 11.64 2.92
N VAL A 447 -1.32 10.85 2.55
CA VAL A 447 -1.27 9.41 2.80
C VAL A 447 0.05 8.99 3.42
N ALA A 448 -0.03 8.05 4.36
CA ALA A 448 1.12 7.42 4.98
C ALA A 448 1.87 6.55 3.95
N TRP A 449 3.19 6.62 3.99
CA TRP A 449 4.06 5.85 3.11
C TRP A 449 5.41 5.63 3.77
N ASP A 450 5.99 4.44 3.68
CA ASP A 450 7.30 4.13 4.26
C ASP A 450 7.33 4.32 5.79
N SER A 451 6.24 3.90 6.47
CA SER A 451 6.02 4.12 7.91
C SER A 451 6.59 3.00 8.79
N GLU A 452 7.76 2.48 8.41
CA GLU A 452 8.40 1.32 9.04
C GLU A 452 9.12 1.69 10.34
N ILE A 453 9.64 2.92 10.47
CA ILE A 453 10.28 3.42 11.69
C ILE A 453 9.21 3.99 12.64
N ALA A 454 8.33 3.09 13.08
CA ALA A 454 7.18 3.33 13.93
C ALA A 454 6.85 2.06 14.73
N LEU A 455 5.83 2.13 15.59
CA LEU A 455 5.41 1.00 16.42
C LEU A 455 6.59 0.39 17.19
N ASP A 456 7.39 1.27 17.80
CA ASP A 456 8.50 0.91 18.70
C ASP A 456 9.46 -0.12 18.04
N LEU A 457 9.83 0.16 16.78
CA LEU A 457 10.92 -0.50 16.08
C LEU A 457 12.25 -0.26 16.83
N SER A 458 12.57 -1.20 17.71
CA SER A 458 13.81 -1.24 18.50
C SER A 458 14.13 0.10 19.17
N ASP A 459 15.37 0.58 19.12
CA ASP A 459 15.75 1.86 19.76
C ASP A 459 15.42 3.12 18.94
N ARG A 460 14.81 2.97 17.76
CA ARG A 460 14.53 4.10 16.84
C ARG A 460 13.26 4.86 17.16
N THR A 461 12.34 4.22 17.87
CA THR A 461 11.09 4.79 18.36
C THR A 461 10.75 4.08 19.66
N SER A 462 9.64 4.44 20.31
CA SER A 462 9.22 3.77 21.54
C SER A 462 7.71 3.81 21.75
N LEU A 463 7.20 2.97 22.64
CA LEU A 463 5.85 3.06 23.18
C LEU A 463 5.53 4.45 23.72
N PHE A 464 6.55 5.20 24.16
CA PHE A 464 6.43 6.54 24.71
C PHE A 464 6.76 7.66 23.71
N GLU A 465 7.03 7.31 22.45
CA GLU A 465 7.38 8.29 21.42
C GLU A 465 6.31 9.39 21.37
N ASN A 466 6.76 10.65 21.43
CA ASN A 466 5.91 11.82 21.44
C ASN A 466 6.42 12.83 20.40
N ASN A 467 5.86 12.73 19.20
CA ASN A 467 6.15 13.60 18.07
C ASN A 467 5.06 14.67 17.86
N LEU A 468 4.16 14.90 18.83
CA LEU A 468 3.11 15.93 18.74
C LEU A 468 3.67 17.33 18.49
N GLY A 469 4.91 17.58 18.89
CA GLY A 469 5.62 18.86 18.72
C GLY A 469 6.06 19.19 17.29
N LYS A 470 6.08 18.22 16.36
CA LYS A 470 6.62 18.39 15.00
C LYS A 470 5.84 19.45 14.20
N ASN A 471 6.56 20.22 13.38
CA ASN A 471 6.03 21.40 12.69
C ASN A 471 6.72 21.69 11.34
N SER A 472 7.38 20.69 10.75
CA SER A 472 8.07 20.74 9.47
C SER A 472 7.51 19.68 8.51
N GLY A 473 7.94 19.70 7.24
CA GLY A 473 7.50 18.72 6.25
C GLY A 473 5.98 18.59 6.17
N ALA A 474 5.47 17.36 6.23
CA ALA A 474 4.03 17.10 6.27
C ALA A 474 3.32 17.76 7.46
N ALA A 475 3.99 17.93 8.60
CA ALA A 475 3.45 18.52 9.82
C ALA A 475 3.46 20.06 9.82
N GLN A 476 3.90 20.71 8.73
CA GLN A 476 4.03 22.17 8.69
C GLN A 476 2.69 22.89 8.90
N ALA A 477 1.64 22.52 8.15
CA ALA A 477 0.33 23.13 8.33
C ALA A 477 -0.26 22.81 9.71
N TYR A 478 -0.09 21.59 10.22
CA TYR A 478 -0.49 21.20 11.57
C TYR A 478 0.19 22.06 12.65
N GLY A 479 1.51 22.24 12.53
CA GLY A 479 2.30 23.05 13.46
C GLY A 479 1.82 24.50 13.55
N ILE A 480 1.26 25.03 12.45
CA ILE A 480 0.62 26.35 12.36
C ILE A 480 -0.80 26.28 12.95
N LEU A 481 -1.65 25.44 12.38
CA LEU A 481 -3.09 25.39 12.62
C LEU A 481 -3.45 24.95 14.05
N ARG A 482 -2.61 24.16 14.73
CA ARG A 482 -2.81 23.79 16.15
C ARG A 482 -2.79 24.95 17.14
N ASN A 483 -2.46 26.16 16.67
CA ASN A 483 -2.55 27.41 17.43
C ASN A 483 -3.88 28.16 17.17
N TYR A 484 -4.83 27.53 16.49
CA TYR A 484 -6.18 28.04 16.27
C TYR A 484 -7.22 27.12 16.93
N ASP A 485 -8.12 27.71 17.72
CA ASP A 485 -9.01 26.96 18.61
C ASP A 485 -10.01 26.06 17.86
N GLU A 486 -10.55 26.49 16.72
CA GLU A 486 -11.47 25.65 15.93
C GLU A 486 -10.74 24.45 15.31
N PHE A 487 -9.50 24.61 14.84
CA PHE A 487 -8.70 23.46 14.38
C PHE A 487 -8.45 22.48 15.53
N ARG A 488 -8.10 22.97 16.74
CA ARG A 488 -7.90 22.10 17.91
C ARG A 488 -9.17 21.35 18.30
N LEU A 489 -10.33 21.99 18.16
CA LEU A 489 -11.60 21.32 18.43
C LEU A 489 -11.93 20.27 17.37
N GLN A 490 -11.75 20.56 16.08
CA GLN A 490 -11.89 19.56 15.03
C GLN A 490 -10.90 18.40 15.23
N PHE A 491 -9.67 18.70 15.66
CA PHE A 491 -8.68 17.69 16.03
C PHE A 491 -9.18 16.82 17.20
N ALA A 492 -9.80 17.42 18.21
CA ALA A 492 -10.41 16.69 19.33
C ALA A 492 -11.62 15.84 18.89
N ASP A 493 -12.41 16.30 17.92
CA ASP A 493 -13.51 15.54 17.33
C ASP A 493 -13.00 14.28 16.63
N ARG A 494 -11.96 14.42 15.81
CA ARG A 494 -11.32 13.28 15.11
C ARG A 494 -10.60 12.33 16.08
N ILE A 495 -9.96 12.84 17.13
CA ILE A 495 -9.46 11.99 18.22
C ILE A 495 -10.60 11.17 18.82
N HIS A 496 -11.74 11.81 19.11
CA HIS A 496 -12.87 11.10 19.70
C HIS A 496 -13.36 9.98 18.77
N ALA A 497 -13.53 10.30 17.47
CA ALA A 497 -13.97 9.34 16.45
C ALA A 497 -13.05 8.12 16.32
N HIS A 498 -11.74 8.28 16.49
CA HIS A 498 -10.77 7.19 16.24
C HIS A 498 -10.31 6.46 17.49
N LEU A 499 -10.25 7.12 18.64
CA LEU A 499 -9.78 6.50 19.89
C LEU A 499 -10.92 5.98 20.77
N PHE A 500 -12.18 6.33 20.51
CA PHE A 500 -13.32 5.94 21.34
C PHE A 500 -14.38 5.20 20.50
N ASN A 501 -15.34 4.55 21.16
CA ASN A 501 -16.55 3.97 20.54
C ASN A 501 -16.28 3.14 19.28
N GLU A 502 -15.36 2.18 19.36
CA GLU A 502 -15.01 1.28 18.24
C GLU A 502 -14.30 1.97 17.05
N GLY A 503 -13.78 3.18 17.24
CA GLY A 503 -12.93 3.87 16.27
C GLY A 503 -11.68 3.06 15.88
N ALA A 504 -11.05 3.41 14.75
CA ALA A 504 -9.98 2.61 14.14
C ALA A 504 -8.73 2.38 15.02
N LEU A 505 -8.56 3.17 16.09
CA LEU A 505 -7.49 3.13 17.09
C LEU A 505 -8.02 2.86 18.52
N TYR A 506 -9.27 2.43 18.64
CA TYR A 506 -9.93 2.16 19.91
C TYR A 506 -9.29 0.97 20.65
N VAL A 507 -9.13 1.16 21.96
CA VAL A 507 -8.74 0.11 22.90
C VAL A 507 -9.64 0.26 24.12
N ASP A 508 -10.31 -0.83 24.50
CA ASP A 508 -11.18 -0.85 25.68
C ASP A 508 -10.32 -0.63 26.94
N PRO A 509 -10.51 0.47 27.69
CA PRO A 509 -9.70 0.72 28.87
C PRO A 509 -9.98 -0.25 30.03
N SER A 510 -11.11 -0.96 30.01
CA SER A 510 -11.47 -1.99 30.98
C SER A 510 -10.90 -3.37 30.64
N ASP A 511 -10.67 -3.63 29.36
CA ASP A 511 -10.04 -4.86 28.84
C ASP A 511 -9.06 -4.57 27.69
N PRO A 512 -7.92 -3.92 27.95
CA PRO A 512 -7.03 -3.45 26.88
C PRO A 512 -6.15 -4.54 26.29
N GLN A 513 -6.18 -5.76 26.84
CA GLN A 513 -5.35 -6.86 26.36
C GLN A 513 -5.94 -7.42 25.07
N TYR A 514 -5.09 -7.60 24.05
CA TYR A 514 -5.54 -8.26 22.83
C TYR A 514 -5.93 -9.71 23.11
N ASP A 515 -7.17 -10.04 22.76
CA ASP A 515 -7.74 -11.39 22.75
C ASP A 515 -8.34 -11.64 21.36
N PRO A 516 -7.85 -12.64 20.60
CA PRO A 516 -8.44 -13.00 19.31
C PRO A 516 -9.93 -13.37 19.37
N ALA A 517 -10.46 -13.76 20.54
CA ALA A 517 -11.89 -14.02 20.72
C ALA A 517 -12.73 -12.73 20.86
N HIS A 518 -12.09 -11.61 21.18
CA HIS A 518 -12.70 -10.29 21.38
C HIS A 518 -11.86 -9.18 20.69
N PRO A 519 -11.66 -9.26 19.35
CA PRO A 519 -10.78 -8.34 18.63
C PRO A 519 -11.21 -6.87 18.74
N GLN A 520 -12.50 -6.60 18.98
CA GLN A 520 -13.05 -5.26 19.19
C GLN A 520 -12.53 -4.56 20.45
N SER A 521 -12.01 -5.31 21.44
CA SER A 521 -11.44 -4.72 22.67
C SER A 521 -10.09 -4.06 22.41
N ASN A 522 -9.37 -4.45 21.34
CA ASN A 522 -8.13 -3.82 20.93
C ASN A 522 -7.99 -3.86 19.40
N ILE A 523 -8.73 -2.97 18.73
CA ILE A 523 -8.81 -2.86 17.27
C ILE A 523 -7.43 -2.70 16.60
N PRO A 524 -6.51 -1.83 17.06
CA PRO A 524 -5.21 -1.68 16.42
C PRO A 524 -4.35 -2.95 16.56
N ALA A 525 -4.44 -3.69 17.67
CA ALA A 525 -3.76 -4.98 17.83
C ALA A 525 -4.38 -6.08 16.96
N ALA A 526 -5.71 -6.12 16.85
CA ALA A 526 -6.41 -7.06 15.97
C ALA A 526 -5.98 -6.90 14.52
N ARG A 527 -5.91 -5.65 14.02
CA ARG A 527 -5.41 -5.36 12.67
C ARG A 527 -3.96 -5.81 12.46
N LEU A 528 -3.09 -5.61 13.46
CA LEU A 528 -1.71 -6.10 13.38
C LEU A 528 -1.66 -7.64 13.37
N ALA A 529 -2.48 -8.30 14.18
CA ALA A 529 -2.55 -9.76 14.22
C ALA A 529 -3.01 -10.35 12.88
N GLU A 530 -4.04 -9.78 12.24
CA GLU A 530 -4.49 -10.21 10.90
C GLU A 530 -3.40 -10.09 9.84
N LEU A 531 -2.57 -9.04 9.89
CA LEU A 531 -1.42 -8.89 9.01
C LEU A 531 -0.31 -9.88 9.37
N ALA A 532 -0.05 -10.11 10.65
CA ALA A 532 0.95 -11.04 11.11
C ALA A 532 0.61 -12.48 10.71
N ASP A 533 -0.66 -12.87 10.74
CA ASP A 533 -1.12 -14.20 10.31
C ASP A 533 -0.76 -14.47 8.84
N LYS A 534 -0.91 -13.46 7.96
CA LYS A 534 -0.52 -13.55 6.54
C LYS A 534 0.99 -13.74 6.33
N VAL A 535 1.81 -13.26 7.26
CA VAL A 535 3.29 -13.36 7.21
C VAL A 535 3.80 -14.63 7.90
N SER A 536 3.10 -15.10 8.93
CA SER A 536 3.56 -16.10 9.89
C SER A 536 4.11 -17.37 9.23
N GLU A 537 3.38 -17.95 8.29
CA GLU A 537 3.80 -19.17 7.62
C GLU A 537 4.93 -18.89 6.61
N ALA A 538 4.93 -17.72 5.97
CA ALA A 538 5.88 -17.36 4.91
C ALA A 538 7.26 -16.88 5.44
N ILE A 539 7.35 -16.47 6.71
CA ILE A 539 8.56 -15.87 7.29
C ILE A 539 9.73 -16.86 7.43
N VAL A 540 9.46 -18.17 7.45
CA VAL A 540 10.53 -19.19 7.50
C VAL A 540 11.37 -19.15 6.22
N ALA A 541 10.74 -18.98 5.06
CA ALA A 541 11.47 -18.83 3.80
C ALA A 541 12.27 -17.53 3.73
N GLU A 542 11.73 -16.42 4.24
CA GLU A 542 12.50 -15.17 4.38
C GLU A 542 13.69 -15.32 5.33
N SER A 543 13.52 -16.07 6.43
CA SER A 543 14.58 -16.35 7.41
C SER A 543 15.70 -17.16 6.78
N ALA A 544 15.33 -18.21 6.05
CA ALA A 544 16.29 -19.00 5.30
C ALA A 544 17.01 -18.18 4.23
N ARG A 545 16.40 -17.13 3.67
CA ARG A 545 17.02 -16.35 2.60
C ARG A 545 17.85 -15.16 3.07
N TRP A 546 17.40 -14.45 4.11
CA TRP A 546 17.95 -13.17 4.54
C TRP A 546 18.15 -13.05 6.06
N GLY A 547 17.81 -14.08 6.85
CA GLY A 547 17.89 -14.03 8.31
C GLY A 547 19.32 -13.88 8.86
N ASP A 548 20.33 -14.24 8.07
CA ASP A 548 21.76 -14.13 8.38
C ASP A 548 22.46 -12.94 7.69
N ALA A 549 21.72 -12.17 6.88
CA ALA A 549 22.29 -11.11 6.03
C ALA A 549 23.13 -10.08 6.81
N LYS A 550 22.86 -9.93 8.11
CA LYS A 550 23.55 -8.98 9.02
C LYS A 550 24.02 -9.60 10.34
N VAL A 551 23.79 -10.90 10.56
CA VAL A 551 24.11 -11.60 11.81
C VAL A 551 24.65 -12.99 11.55
N SER A 552 25.57 -13.48 12.41
CA SER A 552 26.18 -14.82 12.23
C SER A 552 25.33 -15.99 12.72
N ARG A 553 24.29 -15.71 13.52
CA ARG A 553 23.26 -16.67 13.89
C ARG A 553 21.96 -16.18 13.25
N PRO A 554 21.34 -16.96 12.35
CA PRO A 554 20.21 -16.47 11.58
C PRO A 554 19.04 -16.09 12.48
N LEU A 555 18.39 -14.96 12.17
CA LEU A 555 17.11 -14.59 12.75
C LEU A 555 16.02 -15.45 12.14
N THR A 556 15.05 -15.86 12.97
CA THR A 556 14.07 -16.90 12.61
C THR A 556 12.63 -16.52 12.95
N TYR A 557 11.68 -17.40 12.63
CA TYR A 557 10.29 -17.29 13.07
C TYR A 557 10.18 -16.93 14.56
N ALA A 558 10.99 -17.53 15.43
CA ALA A 558 10.94 -17.25 16.86
C ALA A 558 11.28 -15.79 17.22
N ASN A 559 12.18 -15.15 16.47
CA ASN A 559 12.52 -13.74 16.66
C ASN A 559 11.35 -12.85 16.21
N TRP A 560 10.85 -13.08 15.01
CA TRP A 560 9.69 -12.37 14.47
C TRP A 560 8.45 -12.53 15.37
N GLN A 561 8.18 -13.75 15.82
CA GLN A 561 7.04 -14.04 16.70
C GLN A 561 7.16 -13.35 18.06
N ALA A 562 8.37 -13.21 18.60
CA ALA A 562 8.59 -12.46 19.84
C ALA A 562 8.20 -10.98 19.66
N GLU A 563 8.53 -10.40 18.51
CA GLU A 563 8.17 -9.03 18.18
C GLU A 563 6.65 -8.85 18.02
N ILE A 564 5.99 -9.71 17.24
CA ILE A 564 4.52 -9.69 17.10
C ILE A 564 3.84 -9.83 18.47
N ASN A 565 4.34 -10.71 19.33
CA ASN A 565 3.80 -10.86 20.69
C ASN A 565 3.97 -9.60 21.52
N TRP A 566 5.10 -8.91 21.40
CA TRP A 566 5.30 -7.68 22.13
C TRP A 566 4.41 -6.55 21.59
N LEU A 567 4.26 -6.41 20.27
CA LEU A 567 3.37 -5.41 19.67
C LEU A 567 1.92 -5.60 20.14
N THR A 568 1.42 -6.83 20.05
CA THR A 568 0.03 -7.17 20.39
C THR A 568 -0.25 -7.17 21.89
N ARG A 569 0.71 -7.60 22.73
CA ARG A 569 0.48 -7.75 24.19
C ARG A 569 0.95 -6.57 25.02
N VAL A 570 1.91 -5.78 24.53
CA VAL A 570 2.53 -4.69 25.29
C VAL A 570 2.29 -3.35 24.61
N TYR A 571 2.71 -3.19 23.35
CA TYR A 571 2.65 -1.88 22.68
C TYR A 571 1.21 -1.38 22.61
N PHE A 572 0.31 -2.10 21.92
CA PHE A 572 -1.07 -1.64 21.73
C PHE A 572 -1.90 -1.64 23.00
N ASN A 573 -1.57 -2.49 23.97
CA ASN A 573 -2.20 -2.47 25.29
C ASN A 573 -1.99 -1.14 26.02
N SER A 574 -0.79 -0.57 25.91
CA SER A 574 -0.41 0.65 26.62
C SER A 574 -0.50 1.92 25.76
N ARG A 575 -0.41 1.80 24.43
CA ARG A 575 -0.24 2.95 23.53
C ARG A 575 -1.43 3.91 23.56
N HIS A 576 -2.65 3.39 23.63
CA HIS A 576 -3.87 4.20 23.70
C HIS A 576 -3.81 5.22 24.85
N ASN A 577 -3.57 4.75 26.08
CA ASN A 577 -3.53 5.62 27.26
C ASN A 577 -2.32 6.56 27.24
N THR A 578 -1.15 6.08 26.78
CA THR A 578 0.04 6.92 26.62
C THR A 578 -0.23 8.08 25.67
N PHE A 579 -0.77 7.80 24.49
CA PHE A 579 -1.05 8.81 23.48
C PHE A 579 -2.15 9.78 23.92
N LEU A 580 -3.23 9.28 24.52
CA LEU A 580 -4.31 10.12 25.06
C LEU A 580 -3.82 11.09 26.13
N ASN A 581 -2.86 10.66 26.98
CA ASN A 581 -2.24 11.53 27.98
C ASN A 581 -1.32 12.59 27.35
N GLN A 582 -0.57 12.24 26.30
CA GLN A 582 0.22 13.20 25.53
C GLN A 582 -0.67 14.28 24.89
N LEU A 583 -1.77 13.87 24.25
CA LEU A 583 -2.76 14.76 23.64
C LEU A 583 -3.37 15.74 24.65
N ARG A 584 -3.72 15.25 25.85
CA ARG A 584 -4.22 16.09 26.95
C ARG A 584 -3.14 17.05 27.47
N GLY A 585 -1.90 16.60 27.57
CA GLY A 585 -0.76 17.41 27.99
C GLY A 585 -0.51 18.61 27.08
N ASP A 586 -0.67 18.43 25.77
CA ASP A 586 -0.53 19.49 24.75
C ASP A 586 -1.85 20.26 24.50
N GLY A 587 -2.92 19.87 25.21
CA GLY A 587 -4.26 20.44 25.13
C GLY A 587 -4.98 20.20 23.79
N LEU A 588 -4.52 19.24 23.00
CA LEU A 588 -5.16 18.82 21.74
C LEU A 588 -6.40 17.96 21.98
N TYR A 589 -6.60 17.50 23.22
CA TYR A 589 -7.81 16.82 23.66
C TYR A 589 -8.21 17.26 25.07
N THR A 590 -9.48 17.10 25.42
CA THR A 590 -10.02 17.54 26.69
C THR A 590 -9.57 16.65 27.86
N THR A 591 -9.35 17.29 29.02
CA THR A 591 -9.05 16.59 30.29
C THR A 591 -10.32 16.09 31.00
N PHE A 592 -11.47 16.65 30.66
CA PHE A 592 -12.79 16.17 31.06
C PHE A 592 -13.36 15.20 30.01
N ARG A 593 -14.33 14.38 30.43
CA ARG A 593 -14.93 13.34 29.58
C ARG A 593 -15.93 13.96 28.60
N ALA A 594 -15.90 13.49 27.35
CA ALA A 594 -17.01 13.67 26.42
C ALA A 594 -18.22 12.81 26.87
N PRO A 595 -19.44 13.07 26.37
CA PRO A 595 -20.60 12.20 26.61
C PRO A 595 -20.31 10.72 26.35
N GLU A 596 -20.50 9.87 27.36
CA GLU A 596 -20.47 8.42 27.22
C GLU A 596 -21.88 7.90 27.03
N PHE A 597 -22.16 7.28 25.90
CA PHE A 597 -23.46 6.65 25.63
C PHE A 597 -23.55 5.31 26.37
N SER A 598 -24.75 4.95 26.84
CA SER A 598 -24.99 3.64 27.47
C SER A 598 -24.74 2.46 26.53
N GLN A 599 -24.68 2.73 25.22
CA GLN A 599 -24.20 1.84 24.18
C GLN A 599 -23.52 2.69 23.10
N PRO A 600 -22.34 2.32 22.59
CA PRO A 600 -21.56 3.14 21.65
C PRO A 600 -22.21 3.28 20.25
N GLY A 601 -23.30 2.57 19.97
CA GLY A 601 -24.01 2.56 18.70
C GLY A 601 -24.55 1.17 18.38
N GLY A 602 -24.92 0.93 17.12
CA GLY A 602 -25.32 -0.38 16.61
C GLY A 602 -26.80 -0.69 16.77
N THR A 603 -27.13 -1.99 16.82
CA THR A 603 -28.53 -2.43 16.80
C THR A 603 -29.16 -2.42 18.20
N VAL A 604 -30.34 -1.84 18.33
CA VAL A 604 -31.11 -1.76 19.58
C VAL A 604 -32.61 -2.06 19.35
N PRO A 605 -33.35 -2.53 20.36
CA PRO A 605 -34.79 -2.72 20.23
C PRO A 605 -35.56 -1.39 20.20
N GLN A 606 -36.73 -1.36 19.57
CA GLN A 606 -37.65 -0.22 19.62
C GLN A 606 -37.99 0.16 21.07
N GLY A 607 -37.82 1.45 21.38
CA GLY A 607 -38.00 2.01 22.71
C GLY A 607 -36.75 1.88 23.60
N TYR A 608 -35.58 1.53 23.06
CA TYR A 608 -34.33 1.56 23.81
C TYR A 608 -34.10 2.96 24.41
N GLU A 609 -33.91 3.00 25.72
CA GLU A 609 -33.70 4.22 26.50
C GLU A 609 -32.21 4.58 26.50
N LEU A 610 -31.76 5.33 25.49
CA LEU A 610 -30.38 5.79 25.40
C LEU A 610 -30.09 6.78 26.54
N SER A 611 -29.08 6.47 27.35
CA SER A 611 -28.60 7.38 28.39
C SER A 611 -27.18 7.86 28.09
N MET A 612 -26.87 9.07 28.55
CA MET A 612 -25.56 9.71 28.37
C MET A 612 -24.98 10.10 29.73
N LEU A 613 -23.69 9.86 29.94
CA LEU A 613 -22.95 10.22 31.14
C LEU A 613 -21.76 11.10 30.80
N ALA A 614 -21.66 12.29 31.39
CA ALA A 614 -20.43 13.07 31.37
C ALA A 614 -20.42 14.10 32.51
N SER A 615 -19.21 14.51 32.90
CA SER A 615 -18.95 15.51 33.95
C SER A 615 -17.62 16.22 33.68
N PRO A 616 -17.45 17.50 34.08
CA PRO A 616 -18.43 18.40 34.70
C PRO A 616 -19.04 19.35 33.67
N GLY A 617 -20.35 19.25 33.41
CA GLY A 617 -21.00 20.18 32.48
C GLY A 617 -22.39 19.75 32.03
N THR A 618 -22.91 20.48 31.06
CA THR A 618 -24.20 20.22 30.42
C THR A 618 -23.99 19.47 29.11
N ILE A 619 -24.72 18.38 28.90
CA ILE A 619 -24.71 17.64 27.63
C ILE A 619 -25.76 18.24 26.69
N TYR A 620 -25.31 18.60 25.49
CA TYR A 620 -26.17 19.00 24.37
C TYR A 620 -26.12 17.91 23.31
N TYR A 621 -27.27 17.58 22.73
CA TYR A 621 -27.36 16.54 21.71
C TYR A 621 -28.38 16.87 20.62
N THR A 622 -28.25 16.19 19.50
CA THR A 622 -29.18 16.19 18.36
C THR A 622 -29.45 14.75 17.92
N LEU A 623 -30.57 14.55 17.21
CA LEU A 623 -31.04 13.26 16.71
C LEU A 623 -31.31 13.28 15.20
N ASP A 624 -30.94 14.37 14.51
CA ASP A 624 -31.18 14.54 13.09
C ASP A 624 -30.02 14.03 12.22
N GLY A 625 -28.91 13.62 12.83
CA GLY A 625 -27.71 13.14 12.16
C GLY A 625 -26.88 14.22 11.46
N GLU A 626 -27.31 15.47 11.46
CA GLU A 626 -26.69 16.54 10.68
C GLU A 626 -26.28 17.73 11.55
N THR A 627 -27.05 18.08 12.58
CA THR A 627 -26.79 19.28 13.37
C THR A 627 -25.74 19.00 14.45
N ASP A 628 -24.63 19.73 14.44
CA ASP A 628 -23.71 19.77 15.59
C ASP A 628 -24.35 20.61 16.73
N PRO A 629 -24.36 20.13 17.99
CA PRO A 629 -24.83 20.91 19.15
C PRO A 629 -24.13 22.25 19.38
N ARG A 630 -22.98 22.48 18.74
CA ARG A 630 -22.16 23.69 18.83
C ARG A 630 -22.13 24.41 17.48
N VAL A 631 -22.20 25.74 17.51
CA VAL A 631 -21.81 26.57 16.36
C VAL A 631 -20.36 27.02 16.47
N ILE A 632 -19.78 27.32 15.32
CA ILE A 632 -18.46 27.94 15.20
C ILE A 632 -18.38 29.19 16.10
N GLY A 633 -17.26 29.36 16.80
CA GLY A 633 -17.08 30.42 17.79
C GLY A 633 -17.43 30.02 19.23
N GLY A 634 -18.03 28.83 19.45
CA GLY A 634 -18.16 28.24 20.77
C GLY A 634 -19.49 28.45 21.49
N GLU A 635 -20.47 29.03 20.81
CA GLU A 635 -21.84 29.11 21.32
C GLU A 635 -22.61 27.82 21.08
N VAL A 636 -23.67 27.63 21.87
CA VAL A 636 -24.63 26.55 21.65
C VAL A 636 -25.35 26.83 20.33
N ASN A 637 -25.51 25.81 19.49
CA ASN A 637 -26.21 25.95 18.22
C ASN A 637 -27.69 26.31 18.48
N PRO A 638 -28.22 27.40 17.88
CA PRO A 638 -29.58 27.89 18.16
C PRO A 638 -30.68 27.08 17.45
N SER A 639 -30.33 26.06 16.66
CA SER A 639 -31.29 25.17 16.01
C SER A 639 -32.21 24.49 17.02
N ASP A 640 -33.51 24.42 16.72
CA ASP A 640 -34.52 23.70 17.53
C ASP A 640 -34.23 22.18 17.64
N ALA A 641 -33.33 21.65 16.80
CA ALA A 641 -32.87 20.27 16.88
C ALA A 641 -31.97 20.03 18.12
N VAL A 642 -31.34 21.08 18.65
CA VAL A 642 -30.36 21.00 19.75
C VAL A 642 -31.09 20.94 21.08
N ARG A 643 -30.83 19.87 21.84
CA ARG A 643 -31.53 19.58 23.08
C ARG A 643 -30.53 19.47 24.23
N VAL A 644 -30.95 19.95 25.41
CA VAL A 644 -30.24 19.68 26.66
C VAL A 644 -30.66 18.30 27.17
N TYR A 645 -29.67 17.44 27.45
CA TYR A 645 -29.93 16.12 28.01
C TYR A 645 -30.35 16.24 29.48
N ASN A 646 -31.57 15.77 29.79
CA ASN A 646 -32.16 15.81 31.13
C ASN A 646 -32.65 14.44 31.62
N GLY A 647 -32.36 13.37 30.87
CA GLY A 647 -32.85 12.02 31.13
C GLY A 647 -32.75 11.15 29.87
N ALA A 648 -32.96 9.84 30.04
CA ALA A 648 -32.87 8.88 28.95
C ALA A 648 -33.81 9.22 27.78
N ILE A 649 -33.39 8.84 26.57
CA ILE A 649 -34.05 9.16 25.32
C ILE A 649 -34.56 7.86 24.68
N PRO A 650 -35.88 7.68 24.53
CA PRO A 650 -36.42 6.52 23.83
C PRO A 650 -36.14 6.60 22.33
N LEU A 651 -35.41 5.64 21.80
CA LEU A 651 -35.14 5.51 20.36
C LEU A 651 -36.29 4.74 19.70
N THR A 652 -36.98 5.39 18.76
CA THR A 652 -38.21 4.84 18.14
C THR A 652 -38.05 4.46 16.66
N GLY A 653 -36.92 4.84 16.06
CA GLY A 653 -36.50 4.52 14.70
C GLY A 653 -35.01 4.77 14.55
N ASP A 654 -34.46 4.36 13.42
CA ASP A 654 -33.04 4.55 13.10
C ASP A 654 -32.62 6.01 13.27
N VAL A 655 -31.48 6.22 13.91
CA VAL A 655 -31.05 7.57 14.31
C VAL A 655 -29.54 7.66 14.42
N ILE A 656 -29.01 8.82 14.03
CA ILE A 656 -27.63 9.21 14.34
C ILE A 656 -27.70 10.24 15.45
N VAL A 657 -27.04 9.94 16.57
CA VAL A 657 -26.99 10.81 17.74
C VAL A 657 -25.66 11.54 17.76
N ARG A 658 -25.69 12.87 17.78
CA ARG A 658 -24.52 13.73 18.00
C ARG A 658 -24.63 14.37 19.36
N ALA A 659 -23.58 14.31 20.17
CA ALA A 659 -23.56 14.89 21.51
C ALA A 659 -22.22 15.55 21.84
N ARG A 660 -22.29 16.63 22.62
CA ARG A 660 -21.12 17.29 23.22
C ARG A 660 -21.42 17.68 24.66
N LEU A 661 -20.40 17.66 25.51
CA LEU A 661 -20.45 18.30 26.81
C LEU A 661 -19.92 19.73 26.69
N ARG A 662 -20.61 20.68 27.34
CA ARG A 662 -20.11 22.04 27.59
C ARG A 662 -19.91 22.24 29.09
N THR A 663 -18.70 22.60 29.50
CA THR A 663 -18.40 22.96 30.90
C THR A 663 -19.01 24.31 31.27
N ASP A 664 -19.09 24.61 32.57
CA ASP A 664 -19.50 25.93 33.06
C ASP A 664 -18.56 27.06 32.63
N SER A 665 -17.30 26.73 32.34
CA SER A 665 -16.30 27.65 31.77
C SER A 665 -16.45 27.86 30.26
N GLY A 666 -17.42 27.20 29.61
CA GLY A 666 -17.70 27.31 28.18
C GLY A 666 -16.82 26.45 27.28
N GLN A 667 -16.03 25.51 27.84
CA GLN A 667 -15.23 24.58 27.04
C GLN A 667 -16.08 23.42 26.52
N TRP A 668 -15.83 23.01 25.29
CA TRP A 668 -16.54 21.91 24.64
C TRP A 668 -15.69 20.63 24.63
N SER A 669 -16.33 19.48 24.81
CA SER A 669 -15.73 18.18 24.50
C SER A 669 -15.58 17.99 22.99
N GLY A 670 -14.79 16.97 22.60
CA GLY A 670 -14.91 16.38 21.27
C GLY A 670 -16.35 15.91 21.00
N LEU A 671 -16.72 15.87 19.72
CA LEU A 671 -18.00 15.36 19.23
C LEU A 671 -18.08 13.85 19.46
N VAL A 672 -19.18 13.43 20.07
CA VAL A 672 -19.56 12.03 20.18
C VAL A 672 -20.65 11.78 19.16
N GLU A 673 -20.42 10.87 18.24
CA GLU A 673 -21.39 10.46 17.22
C GLU A 673 -21.57 8.95 17.25
N ALA A 674 -22.81 8.49 17.19
CA ALA A 674 -23.14 7.08 17.08
C ALA A 674 -24.38 6.87 16.22
N SER A 675 -24.35 5.84 15.38
CA SER A 675 -25.50 5.38 14.61
C SER A 675 -26.23 4.25 15.36
N PHE A 676 -27.56 4.32 15.43
CA PHE A 676 -28.41 3.29 16.01
C PHE A 676 -29.41 2.77 14.98
N SER A 677 -29.42 1.45 14.78
CA SER A 677 -30.46 0.76 14.02
C SER A 677 -31.49 0.19 14.98
N VAL A 678 -32.75 0.63 14.87
CA VAL A 678 -33.82 0.31 15.80
C VAL A 678 -34.69 -0.79 15.21
N LEU A 679 -34.57 -2.01 15.75
CA LEU A 679 -35.37 -3.13 15.29
C LEU A 679 -36.82 -2.98 15.74
N PRO A 680 -37.80 -3.21 14.84
CA PRO A 680 -39.20 -3.30 15.23
C PRO A 680 -39.35 -4.34 16.34
N GLN A 681 -40.25 -4.10 17.30
CA GLN A 681 -40.69 -5.22 18.13
C GLN A 681 -41.32 -6.27 17.21
N THR A 682 -40.62 -7.37 16.97
CA THR A 682 -41.26 -8.56 16.42
C THR A 682 -42.30 -8.98 17.44
N GLN A 683 -43.56 -8.71 17.12
CA GLN A 683 -44.68 -9.28 17.84
C GLN A 683 -44.48 -10.78 17.73
N GLY A 684 -44.08 -11.42 18.83
CA GLY A 684 -43.77 -12.85 18.84
C GLY A 684 -44.90 -13.59 18.15
N ASP A 685 -44.56 -14.34 17.10
CA ASP A 685 -45.43 -15.36 16.56
C ASP A 685 -45.68 -16.36 17.69
N TYR A 686 -46.80 -16.16 18.38
CA TYR A 686 -47.35 -17.05 19.38
C TYR A 686 -48.25 -18.11 18.73
N ASP A 687 -48.06 -18.43 17.46
CA ASP A 687 -48.71 -19.58 16.86
C ASP A 687 -47.91 -20.84 17.21
N ARG A 688 -48.23 -21.34 18.40
CA ARG A 688 -48.09 -22.77 18.70
C ARG A 688 -48.78 -23.56 17.59
N ASN A 689 -47.99 -24.25 16.76
CA ASN A 689 -48.30 -25.58 16.23
C ASN A 689 -47.03 -26.34 15.88
#